data_AF-A0A3N1JG13-F1
#
_entry.id   AF-A0A3N1JG13-F1
#
_cell.length_a   1.000
_cell.length_b   1.000
_cell.length_c   1.000
_cell.angle_alpha   90.00
_cell.angle_beta   90.00
_cell.angle_gamma   90.00
#
_symmetry.space_group_name_H-M   'P 1'
#
loop_
_entity.id
_entity.type
_entity.pdbx_description
1 polymer ?
#
loop_
_entity_poly.entity_id
_entity_poly.type
_entity_poly.pdbx_seq_one_letter_code
_entity_poly.pdbx_strand_id
1 'polypeptide(L)'
;MQKSQSSPRAPLALGIGAVVIATVASSLTAGAAWAGESRAADAQQVGPLVTETSSFADSPAFSAPSAGTVGGAVAANRARTLAEARAAATRWFIPAPGSTTNVRPVSAPGLCLTAGSTTIENSSPVTLQNCVAGAPAQQFTLAANTGSNNPIGTGLQSTYNGGFLGLYNTDSVMRLQSQTVADRIPTLDDFVGAFSADLDRVDVLTRTAYISGSGTPDATILVNGGSPVTVAKDGSWSTSVRGLDLGKNTIQVEQYEGSVKTGDVVLDADLVADALTFDATFSGNRDAPVIASGKAHPGAEVSLFDASGKQIGSTVTANPITGAWTTTIPAPNRGGGYAVTAAQFMDGVRDSAHDRTRSVEYGAAVTVTTPADGSSHAGGPLRMTGAGEPGSAIEVRDVTNGGNSLVGTSKDGVLPNKNWSLDTTDLDRAEHVLRVVQKSKGANTTVAEVTINPGETGGLAPVTLVAPTTVTPGVVNTFRGTAEPDATYEVVNVSGTPIVDGPLRVASDGTWTFDRTISWDAKQFQFRIVQTKGDQTDRSELFVIAANAGFAPVTVTNKTVLPGELNTFTGTGPADAEYEVLNASGSPLLPGKRDIDSNGKWSFDRDVSKGQLGFSFKFRITVDGSSYTTKLFTLPANTR
;
A
#
# COMPACT_ATOMS: atom_id res chain seq x y z
N MET A 1 -31.20 -20.54 -56.83
CA MET A 1 -30.90 -21.69 -57.71
C MET A 1 -30.01 -22.67 -56.95
N GLN A 2 -30.38 -23.97 -56.96
CA GLN A 2 -29.63 -25.19 -56.55
C GLN A 2 -29.08 -25.23 -55.10
N LYS A 3 -29.54 -26.06 -54.13
CA LYS A 3 -29.77 -27.53 -54.02
C LYS A 3 -28.54 -28.42 -54.28
N SER A 4 -28.01 -29.03 -53.21
CA SER A 4 -27.43 -30.38 -53.11
C SER A 4 -27.10 -30.64 -51.62
N GLN A 5 -27.89 -31.37 -50.80
CA GLN A 5 -28.07 -32.82 -50.66
C GLN A 5 -26.78 -33.64 -50.41
N SER A 6 -26.60 -34.16 -49.19
CA SER A 6 -26.44 -35.60 -48.91
C SER A 6 -26.30 -35.90 -47.39
N SER A 7 -27.14 -36.84 -46.94
CA SER A 7 -27.38 -37.33 -45.56
C SER A 7 -26.41 -38.49 -45.18
N PRO A 8 -26.76 -39.44 -44.29
CA PRO A 8 -26.92 -39.42 -42.82
C PRO A 8 -26.07 -40.53 -42.13
N ARG A 9 -26.06 -40.59 -40.78
CA ARG A 9 -26.11 -41.85 -39.98
C ARG A 9 -26.12 -41.58 -38.48
N ALA A 10 -27.19 -41.99 -37.81
CA ALA A 10 -27.19 -42.40 -36.40
C ALA A 10 -26.78 -43.89 -36.34
N PRO A 11 -26.32 -44.43 -35.19
CA PRO A 11 -27.29 -44.82 -34.17
C PRO A 11 -26.87 -44.60 -32.71
N LEU A 12 -27.91 -44.45 -31.89
CA LEU A 12 -27.97 -44.71 -30.46
C LEU A 12 -27.63 -46.19 -30.18
N ALA A 13 -26.79 -46.49 -29.19
CA ALA A 13 -26.79 -47.78 -28.50
C ALA A 13 -26.32 -47.62 -27.05
N LEU A 14 -27.08 -48.25 -26.15
CA LEU A 14 -26.94 -48.30 -24.71
C LEU A 14 -25.62 -48.97 -24.24
N GLY A 15 -25.17 -48.57 -23.05
CA GLY A 15 -24.21 -49.31 -22.23
C GLY A 15 -24.30 -48.87 -20.76
N ILE A 16 -24.86 -49.75 -19.94
CA ILE A 16 -25.24 -49.59 -18.53
C ILE A 16 -24.01 -49.50 -17.61
N GLY A 17 -24.07 -48.63 -16.59
CA GLY A 17 -23.12 -48.60 -15.48
C GLY A 17 -23.73 -47.86 -14.29
N ALA A 18 -24.42 -48.60 -13.43
CA ALA A 18 -25.12 -48.12 -12.25
C ALA A 18 -24.17 -47.50 -11.22
N VAL A 19 -24.48 -46.30 -10.73
CA VAL A 19 -23.99 -45.77 -9.45
C VAL A 19 -25.20 -45.48 -8.58
N VAL A 20 -25.38 -46.31 -7.56
CA VAL A 20 -26.42 -46.20 -6.55
C VAL A 20 -26.04 -45.07 -5.59
N ILE A 21 -26.82 -43.98 -5.60
CA ILE A 21 -26.83 -42.98 -4.53
C ILE A 21 -28.01 -43.35 -3.62
N ALA A 22 -27.72 -43.96 -2.48
CA ALA A 22 -28.70 -44.20 -1.43
C ALA A 22 -28.50 -43.17 -0.31
N THR A 23 -29.36 -42.15 -0.30
CA THR A 23 -29.67 -41.37 0.90
C THR A 23 -30.40 -42.26 1.89
N VAL A 24 -29.83 -42.48 3.08
CA VAL A 24 -30.53 -43.14 4.20
C VAL A 24 -30.63 -42.17 5.35
N ALA A 25 -31.89 -41.85 5.67
CA ALA A 25 -32.32 -41.07 6.81
C ALA A 25 -32.14 -41.86 8.12
N SER A 26 -31.95 -41.08 9.17
CA SER A 26 -31.87 -41.42 10.59
C SER A 26 -32.84 -42.51 11.04
N SER A 27 -32.32 -43.58 11.65
CA SER A 27 -32.94 -44.26 12.80
C SER A 27 -31.94 -45.24 13.42
N LEU A 28 -31.41 -44.89 14.59
CA LEU A 28 -30.65 -45.80 15.44
C LEU A 28 -31.64 -46.63 16.27
N THR A 29 -31.77 -47.91 15.95
CA THR A 29 -32.23 -48.95 16.87
C THR A 29 -31.03 -49.83 17.23
N ALA A 30 -30.79 -49.98 18.53
CA ALA A 30 -29.73 -50.81 19.08
C ALA A 30 -29.97 -52.30 18.77
N GLY A 31 -28.91 -53.04 18.44
CA GLY A 31 -28.93 -54.48 18.24
C GLY A 31 -27.54 -55.11 18.42
N ALA A 32 -27.44 -55.92 19.46
CA ALA A 32 -26.37 -56.78 19.98
C ALA A 32 -25.20 -57.27 19.08
N ALA A 33 -24.07 -57.46 19.77
CA ALA A 33 -22.79 -58.07 19.43
C ALA A 33 -22.85 -59.53 18.93
N TRP A 34 -21.73 -60.06 18.38
CA TRP A 34 -20.98 -61.23 18.89
C TRP A 34 -19.55 -61.28 18.29
N ALA A 35 -18.59 -61.70 19.11
CA ALA A 35 -17.14 -61.62 18.95
C ALA A 35 -16.47 -62.92 18.48
N GLY A 36 -15.16 -62.87 18.16
CA GLY A 36 -14.28 -64.04 18.19
C GLY A 36 -12.82 -63.83 17.77
N GLU A 37 -11.93 -63.70 18.78
CA GLU A 37 -10.60 -64.38 18.90
C GLU A 37 -9.33 -63.50 19.07
N SER A 38 -9.11 -63.01 20.31
CA SER A 38 -7.81 -62.62 20.91
C SER A 38 -7.76 -62.92 22.42
N ARG A 39 -8.01 -64.17 22.84
CA ARG A 39 -8.53 -64.46 24.20
C ARG A 39 -7.54 -64.71 25.35
N ALA A 40 -6.24 -64.46 25.21
CA ALA A 40 -5.28 -64.72 26.30
C ALA A 40 -4.61 -63.47 26.91
N ALA A 41 -4.47 -62.37 26.16
CA ALA A 41 -3.95 -61.10 26.70
C ALA A 41 -5.01 -60.35 27.53
N ASP A 42 -6.30 -60.58 27.25
CA ASP A 42 -7.43 -59.85 27.85
C ASP A 42 -7.90 -60.42 29.21
N ALA A 43 -7.35 -61.54 29.68
CA ALA A 43 -7.84 -62.24 30.89
C ALA A 43 -7.05 -61.91 32.17
N GLN A 44 -5.90 -61.24 32.07
CA GLN A 44 -5.07 -60.85 33.21
C GLN A 44 -4.72 -59.36 33.13
N GLN A 45 -4.51 -58.73 34.27
CA GLN A 45 -3.94 -57.39 34.37
C GLN A 45 -2.59 -57.44 35.13
N VAL A 46 -1.75 -56.39 35.02
CA VAL A 46 -0.42 -56.34 35.67
C VAL A 46 -0.09 -55.00 36.32
N GLY A 47 0.15 -55.00 37.63
CA GLY A 47 0.47 -53.80 38.40
C GLY A 47 0.95 -54.10 39.82
N PRO A 48 1.26 -53.08 40.62
CA PRO A 48 1.62 -53.25 42.03
C PRO A 48 0.42 -53.78 42.80
N LEU A 49 0.52 -55.00 43.33
CA LEU A 49 -0.54 -55.57 44.15
C LEU A 49 -0.40 -55.03 45.57
N VAL A 50 -1.40 -54.27 45.99
CA VAL A 50 -1.59 -53.85 47.36
C VAL A 50 -2.91 -54.45 47.83
N THR A 51 -3.02 -54.76 49.11
CA THR A 51 -4.29 -55.00 49.79
C THR A 51 -4.48 -53.95 50.87
N GLU A 52 -5.73 -53.60 51.13
CA GLU A 52 -6.14 -52.67 52.16
C GLU A 52 -7.10 -53.36 53.10
N THR A 53 -6.76 -53.28 54.38
CA THR A 53 -7.46 -53.86 55.51
C THR A 53 -7.86 -52.76 56.48
N SER A 54 -8.72 -53.06 57.45
CA SER A 54 -8.95 -52.11 58.54
C SER A 54 -7.74 -52.07 59.46
N SER A 55 -7.37 -50.87 59.90
CA SER A 55 -6.35 -50.72 60.94
C SER A 55 -6.81 -51.42 62.22
N PHE A 56 -6.08 -52.46 62.64
CA PHE A 56 -6.34 -53.20 63.86
C PHE A 56 -5.20 -52.97 64.87
N ALA A 57 -5.53 -52.52 66.09
CA ALA A 57 -4.57 -52.30 67.18
C ALA A 57 -3.28 -51.55 66.73
N ASP A 58 -3.47 -50.39 66.09
CA ASP A 58 -2.40 -49.52 65.52
C ASP A 58 -1.54 -50.14 64.40
N SER A 59 -1.96 -51.29 63.85
CA SER A 59 -1.29 -51.91 62.71
C SER A 59 -1.54 -51.15 61.42
N PRO A 60 -0.56 -51.12 60.49
CA PRO A 60 -0.73 -50.43 59.22
C PRO A 60 -1.85 -51.07 58.38
N ALA A 61 -2.65 -50.22 57.73
CA ALA A 61 -3.87 -50.60 57.00
C ALA A 61 -3.60 -51.13 55.59
N PHE A 62 -2.41 -50.91 55.03
CA PHE A 62 -2.05 -51.38 53.70
C PHE A 62 -0.99 -52.46 53.78
N SER A 63 -0.99 -53.36 52.80
CA SER A 63 0.02 -54.39 52.65
C SER A 63 0.32 -54.68 51.19
N ALA A 64 1.60 -54.89 50.90
CA ALA A 64 2.00 -55.43 49.62
C ALA A 64 2.45 -56.90 49.76
N PRO A 65 1.78 -57.85 49.09
CA PRO A 65 2.21 -59.24 49.04
C PRO A 65 3.58 -59.40 48.37
N SER A 66 4.49 -60.12 49.04
CA SER A 66 5.84 -60.42 48.52
C SER A 66 5.85 -61.63 47.59
N ALA A 67 6.75 -61.62 46.60
CA ALA A 67 6.90 -62.72 45.62
C ALA A 67 7.45 -64.05 46.18
N GLY A 68 7.97 -64.07 47.41
CA GLY A 68 8.29 -65.27 48.20
C GLY A 68 9.13 -66.37 47.50
N THR A 69 9.05 -67.59 48.04
CA THR A 69 9.69 -68.81 47.49
C THR A 69 8.67 -69.94 47.43
N VAL A 70 8.94 -70.98 46.62
CA VAL A 70 8.09 -72.17 46.54
C VAL A 70 7.87 -72.81 47.93
N GLY A 71 6.63 -73.18 48.24
CA GLY A 71 6.23 -73.73 49.53
C GLY A 71 6.10 -72.69 50.66
N GLY A 72 6.61 -71.47 50.47
CA GLY A 72 6.64 -70.43 51.49
C GLY A 72 5.29 -69.72 51.65
N ALA A 73 5.04 -69.22 52.86
CA ALA A 73 3.98 -68.25 53.11
C ALA A 73 4.29 -66.93 52.39
N VAL A 74 3.24 -66.22 51.97
CA VAL A 74 3.39 -64.94 51.26
C VAL A 74 3.57 -63.83 52.29
N ALA A 75 4.75 -63.25 52.41
CA ALA A 75 5.00 -62.17 53.36
C ALA A 75 4.16 -60.91 53.03
N ALA A 76 3.68 -60.24 54.07
CA ALA A 76 2.88 -59.03 53.98
C ALA A 76 3.72 -57.80 54.35
N ASN A 77 4.11 -57.00 53.36
CA ASN A 77 4.87 -55.77 53.59
C ASN A 77 3.89 -54.66 53.98
N ARG A 78 3.67 -54.50 55.28
CA ARG A 78 2.70 -53.55 55.82
C ARG A 78 3.19 -52.10 55.72
N ALA A 79 2.30 -51.20 55.35
CA ALA A 79 2.57 -49.76 55.28
C ALA A 79 1.39 -48.93 55.78
N ARG A 80 1.68 -47.75 56.32
CA ARG A 80 0.65 -46.91 56.97
C ARG A 80 -0.14 -46.12 55.94
N THR A 81 0.49 -45.78 54.83
CA THR A 81 -0.15 -45.07 53.71
C THR A 81 -0.16 -45.93 52.45
N LEU A 82 -1.13 -45.67 51.56
CA LEU A 82 -1.20 -46.31 50.26
C LEU A 82 0.05 -46.01 49.42
N ALA A 83 0.58 -44.79 49.48
CA ALA A 83 1.78 -44.39 48.74
C ALA A 83 3.02 -45.19 49.20
N GLU A 84 3.20 -45.39 50.51
CA GLU A 84 4.26 -46.25 51.05
C GLU A 84 4.07 -47.72 50.64
N ALA A 85 2.83 -48.21 50.66
CA ALA A 85 2.51 -49.58 50.24
C ALA A 85 2.81 -49.78 48.77
N ARG A 86 2.42 -48.84 47.91
CA ARG A 86 2.70 -48.82 46.47
C ARG A 86 4.20 -48.79 46.20
N ALA A 87 4.93 -47.95 46.93
CA ALA A 87 6.39 -47.87 46.82
C ALA A 87 7.09 -49.18 47.20
N ALA A 88 6.55 -49.92 48.16
CA ALA A 88 7.06 -51.22 48.59
C ALA A 88 6.48 -52.42 47.80
N ALA A 89 5.51 -52.19 46.90
CA ALA A 89 4.78 -53.26 46.25
C ALA A 89 5.51 -53.86 45.05
N THR A 90 5.56 -55.19 45.01
CA THR A 90 5.99 -55.90 43.81
C THR A 90 4.84 -56.02 42.82
N ARG A 91 5.15 -56.16 41.53
CA ARG A 91 4.13 -56.33 40.49
C ARG A 91 3.62 -57.78 40.45
N TRP A 92 2.32 -57.94 40.24
CA TRP A 92 1.68 -59.24 40.09
C TRP A 92 0.84 -59.27 38.82
N PHE A 93 0.71 -60.46 38.23
CA PHE A 93 -0.38 -60.76 37.31
C PHE A 93 -1.57 -61.17 38.17
N ILE A 94 -2.71 -60.51 37.99
CA ILE A 94 -3.97 -60.86 38.63
C ILE A 94 -5.06 -61.04 37.55
N PRO A 95 -6.19 -61.66 37.88
CA PRO A 95 -7.31 -61.76 36.96
C PRO A 95 -7.81 -60.38 36.53
N ALA A 96 -8.05 -60.21 35.22
CA ALA A 96 -8.85 -59.09 34.75
C ALA A 96 -10.29 -59.22 35.27
N PRO A 97 -11.07 -58.13 35.36
CA PRO A 97 -12.47 -58.19 35.75
C PRO A 97 -13.26 -59.22 34.93
N GLY A 98 -14.06 -60.04 35.61
CA GLY A 98 -14.86 -61.09 34.98
C GLY A 98 -14.07 -62.31 34.49
N SER A 99 -12.75 -62.34 34.68
CA SER A 99 -11.90 -63.47 34.32
C SER A 99 -11.51 -64.27 35.56
N THR A 100 -11.33 -65.58 35.39
CA THR A 100 -10.75 -66.47 36.41
C THR A 100 -9.44 -67.02 35.90
N THR A 101 -8.38 -66.83 36.67
CA THR A 101 -7.03 -67.20 36.27
C THR A 101 -6.10 -67.25 37.49
N ASN A 102 -4.85 -67.65 37.28
CA ASN A 102 -3.88 -67.72 38.35
C ASN A 102 -3.35 -66.33 38.73
N VAL A 103 -3.06 -66.15 40.02
CA VAL A 103 -2.35 -64.96 40.52
C VAL A 103 -0.88 -65.32 40.72
N ARG A 104 0.02 -64.54 40.14
CA ARG A 104 1.46 -64.84 40.15
C ARG A 104 2.29 -63.57 40.22
N PRO A 105 3.39 -63.56 40.99
CA PRO A 105 4.29 -62.42 40.99
C PRO A 105 4.97 -62.33 39.62
N VAL A 106 5.13 -61.11 39.11
CA VAL A 106 5.80 -60.88 37.81
C VAL A 106 7.25 -61.36 37.86
N SER A 107 7.90 -61.26 39.02
CA SER A 107 9.28 -61.71 39.25
C SER A 107 9.45 -63.23 39.35
N ALA A 108 8.38 -64.00 39.55
CA ALA A 108 8.43 -65.46 39.59
C ALA A 108 7.17 -66.07 38.94
N PRO A 109 7.01 -65.96 37.60
CA PRO A 109 5.77 -66.30 36.90
C PRO A 109 5.46 -67.80 36.87
N GLY A 110 6.43 -68.65 37.23
CA GLY A 110 6.24 -70.10 37.43
C GLY A 110 5.66 -70.47 38.80
N LEU A 111 5.51 -69.49 39.70
CA LEU A 111 4.85 -69.67 40.99
C LEU A 111 3.47 -69.04 40.99
N CYS A 112 2.51 -69.77 41.52
CA CYS A 112 1.12 -69.37 41.61
C CYS A 112 0.68 -69.34 43.06
N LEU A 113 -0.05 -68.27 43.39
CA LEU A 113 -0.75 -68.17 44.66
C LEU A 113 -1.66 -69.40 44.81
N THR A 114 -1.56 -70.10 45.93
CA THR A 114 -2.22 -71.39 46.14
C THR A 114 -2.91 -71.41 47.49
N ALA A 115 -4.22 -71.65 47.48
CA ALA A 115 -5.02 -71.86 48.67
C ALA A 115 -4.66 -73.18 49.35
N GLY A 116 -4.32 -73.15 50.64
CA GLY A 116 -3.88 -74.35 51.37
C GLY A 116 -5.00 -75.24 51.93
N SER A 117 -6.28 -74.83 51.79
CA SER A 117 -7.45 -75.56 52.32
C SER A 117 -8.68 -75.37 51.43
N THR A 118 -9.56 -76.38 51.39
CA THR A 118 -10.89 -76.34 50.76
C THR A 118 -11.93 -75.62 51.60
N THR A 119 -11.69 -75.46 52.91
CA THR A 119 -12.56 -74.74 53.84
C THR A 119 -11.98 -73.36 54.12
N ILE A 120 -12.86 -72.37 54.29
CA ILE A 120 -12.45 -71.00 54.60
C ILE A 120 -12.55 -70.72 56.10
N GLU A 121 -11.43 -70.27 56.65
CA GLU A 121 -11.28 -69.69 57.98
C GLU A 121 -10.65 -68.30 57.82
N ASN A 122 -10.79 -67.41 58.81
CA ASN A 122 -10.26 -66.04 58.69
C ASN A 122 -8.72 -65.93 58.73
N SER A 123 -8.02 -67.07 58.85
CA SER A 123 -6.57 -67.19 58.80
C SER A 123 -6.11 -68.34 57.89
N SER A 124 -6.93 -68.74 56.90
CA SER A 124 -6.58 -69.85 56.01
C SER A 124 -5.25 -69.58 55.29
N PRO A 125 -4.33 -70.56 55.25
CA PRO A 125 -3.00 -70.35 54.69
C PRO A 125 -3.04 -70.18 53.18
N VAL A 126 -2.21 -69.26 52.69
CA VAL A 126 -1.91 -69.08 51.27
C VAL A 126 -0.41 -69.13 51.07
N THR A 127 0.01 -69.91 50.08
CA THR A 127 1.43 -70.12 49.76
C THR A 127 1.68 -69.90 48.29
N LEU A 128 2.95 -69.80 47.91
CA LEU A 128 3.35 -69.86 46.50
C LEU A 128 3.80 -71.27 46.16
N GLN A 129 3.16 -71.89 45.17
CA GLN A 129 3.51 -73.21 44.67
C GLN A 129 3.81 -73.16 43.19
N ASN A 130 4.45 -74.19 42.64
CA ASN A 130 4.60 -74.30 41.20
C ASN A 130 3.22 -74.22 40.53
N CYS A 131 3.10 -73.40 39.48
CA CYS A 131 1.87 -73.26 38.72
C CYS A 131 1.51 -74.60 38.07
N VAL A 132 0.27 -75.04 38.28
CA VAL A 132 -0.31 -76.24 37.67
C VAL A 132 -1.55 -75.80 36.89
N ALA A 133 -1.55 -76.09 35.59
CA ALA A 133 -2.63 -75.67 34.69
C ALA A 133 -3.99 -76.20 35.17
N GLY A 134 -4.97 -75.30 35.34
CA GLY A 134 -6.33 -75.65 35.76
C GLY A 134 -6.47 -76.16 37.19
N ALA A 135 -5.41 -76.11 38.02
CA ALA A 135 -5.50 -76.55 39.40
C ALA A 135 -6.50 -75.68 40.19
N PRO A 136 -7.55 -76.25 40.78
CA PRO A 136 -8.60 -75.46 41.44
C PRO A 136 -8.08 -74.55 42.55
N ALA A 137 -7.12 -75.04 43.35
CA ALA A 137 -6.49 -74.29 44.44
C ALA A 137 -5.67 -73.06 44.00
N GLN A 138 -5.41 -72.91 42.70
CA GLN A 138 -4.62 -71.81 42.12
C GLN A 138 -5.44 -70.83 41.29
N GLN A 139 -6.74 -71.04 41.18
CA GLN A 139 -7.64 -70.18 40.42
C GLN A 139 -8.19 -69.06 41.30
N PHE A 140 -8.07 -67.83 40.82
CA PHE A 140 -8.57 -66.64 41.49
C PHE A 140 -9.43 -65.83 40.53
N THR A 141 -10.32 -65.03 41.10
CA THR A 141 -11.14 -64.06 40.39
C THR A 141 -11.20 -62.77 41.21
N LEU A 142 -11.51 -61.67 40.54
CA LEU A 142 -11.88 -60.44 41.24
C LEU A 142 -13.34 -60.55 41.67
N ALA A 143 -13.60 -60.41 42.96
CA ALA A 143 -14.95 -60.48 43.51
C ALA A 143 -15.16 -59.39 44.57
N ALA A 144 -16.42 -59.05 44.80
CA ALA A 144 -16.77 -58.14 45.88
C ALA A 144 -16.62 -58.84 47.24
N ASN A 145 -15.92 -58.21 48.18
CA ASN A 145 -16.06 -58.56 49.58
C ASN A 145 -17.39 -57.99 50.14
N THR A 146 -17.87 -58.54 51.25
CA THR A 146 -19.12 -58.11 51.93
C THR A 146 -18.84 -57.72 53.37
N GLY A 147 -17.60 -57.32 53.64
CA GLY A 147 -17.06 -57.24 54.98
C GLY A 147 -17.67 -56.14 55.85
N SER A 148 -17.91 -56.48 57.12
CA SER A 148 -18.37 -55.51 58.14
C SER A 148 -17.22 -54.82 58.87
N ASN A 149 -16.01 -55.41 58.81
CA ASN A 149 -14.83 -54.97 59.56
C ASN A 149 -13.70 -54.41 58.69
N ASN A 150 -13.64 -54.72 57.38
CA ASN A 150 -12.60 -54.24 56.47
C ASN A 150 -13.23 -53.36 55.36
N PRO A 151 -12.44 -52.49 54.69
CA PRO A 151 -12.96 -51.65 53.63
C PRO A 151 -13.66 -52.47 52.53
N ILE A 152 -14.92 -52.14 52.25
CA ILE A 152 -15.69 -52.79 51.19
C ILE A 152 -15.09 -52.40 49.82
N GLY A 153 -14.96 -53.37 48.92
CA GLY A 153 -14.42 -53.18 47.58
C GLY A 153 -14.21 -54.49 46.83
N THR A 154 -13.38 -54.42 45.79
CA THR A 154 -12.97 -55.60 45.02
C THR A 154 -11.77 -56.25 45.69
N GLY A 155 -11.91 -57.51 46.07
CA GLY A 155 -10.81 -58.32 46.57
C GLY A 155 -10.45 -59.45 45.60
N LEU A 156 -9.34 -60.11 45.87
CA LEU A 156 -8.87 -61.24 45.08
C LEU A 156 -9.32 -62.55 45.72
N GLN A 157 -10.35 -63.17 45.15
CA GLN A 157 -11.00 -64.34 45.70
C GLN A 157 -10.48 -65.63 45.09
N SER A 158 -10.12 -66.58 45.95
CA SER A 158 -9.87 -67.97 45.59
C SER A 158 -11.18 -68.64 45.19
N THR A 159 -11.25 -69.22 43.99
CA THR A 159 -12.44 -69.99 43.57
C THR A 159 -12.51 -71.36 44.23
N TYR A 160 -11.44 -71.77 44.94
CA TYR A 160 -11.33 -73.08 45.59
C TYR A 160 -12.10 -73.18 46.90
N ASN A 161 -12.04 -72.14 47.72
CA ASN A 161 -12.64 -72.11 49.06
C ASN A 161 -13.46 -70.84 49.33
N GLY A 162 -13.56 -69.93 48.35
CA GLY A 162 -14.30 -68.67 48.46
C GLY A 162 -13.60 -67.60 49.29
N GLY A 163 -12.37 -67.84 49.76
CA GLY A 163 -11.60 -66.91 50.58
C GLY A 163 -10.90 -65.83 49.78
N PHE A 164 -10.72 -64.65 50.37
CA PHE A 164 -10.08 -63.50 49.76
C PHE A 164 -8.68 -63.29 50.28
N LEU A 165 -7.75 -62.92 49.39
CA LEU A 165 -6.39 -62.54 49.78
C LEU A 165 -6.43 -61.29 50.66
N GLY A 166 -5.87 -61.39 51.86
CA GLY A 166 -5.83 -60.27 52.79
C GLY A 166 -4.98 -60.53 54.02
N LEU A 167 -5.09 -59.65 55.00
CA LEU A 167 -4.35 -59.68 56.26
C LEU A 167 -5.24 -60.00 57.45
N TYR A 168 -4.81 -60.94 58.29
CA TYR A 168 -5.48 -61.22 59.55
C TYR A 168 -4.74 -60.53 60.71
N ASN A 169 -5.42 -59.62 61.42
CA ASN A 169 -4.89 -58.92 62.59
C ASN A 169 -3.46 -58.36 62.36
N THR A 170 -2.48 -58.81 63.16
CA THR A 170 -1.07 -58.40 63.13
C THR A 170 -0.17 -59.35 62.34
N ASP A 171 -0.74 -60.32 61.60
CA ASP A 171 0.03 -61.32 60.87
C ASP A 171 1.08 -60.69 59.94
N SER A 172 2.26 -61.30 59.90
CA SER A 172 3.35 -60.91 59.00
C SER A 172 3.24 -61.54 57.61
N VAL A 173 2.16 -62.28 57.34
CA VAL A 173 1.91 -62.99 56.08
C VAL A 173 0.49 -62.76 55.60
N MET A 174 0.29 -62.83 54.28
CA MET A 174 -1.01 -62.84 53.64
C MET A 174 -1.75 -64.13 53.99
N ARG A 175 -3.08 -64.05 54.03
CA ARG A 175 -4.01 -65.13 54.32
C ARG A 175 -5.15 -65.12 53.30
N LEU A 176 -5.91 -66.22 53.27
CA LEU A 176 -7.27 -66.20 52.73
C LEU A 176 -8.26 -66.02 53.87
N GLN A 177 -9.22 -65.13 53.67
CA GLN A 177 -10.17 -64.74 54.71
C GLN A 177 -11.60 -64.86 54.20
N SER A 178 -12.56 -65.09 55.09
CA SER A 178 -13.96 -65.11 54.67
C SER A 178 -14.39 -63.75 54.14
N GLN A 179 -15.40 -63.77 53.29
CA GLN A 179 -15.92 -62.59 52.59
C GLN A 179 -16.32 -61.44 53.55
N THR A 180 -16.66 -61.75 54.82
CA THR A 180 -17.10 -60.79 55.83
C THR A 180 -15.97 -60.02 56.54
N VAL A 181 -14.72 -60.42 56.34
CA VAL A 181 -13.51 -59.77 56.90
C VAL A 181 -12.38 -59.68 55.87
N ALA A 182 -12.72 -59.74 54.59
CA ALA A 182 -11.77 -59.76 53.50
C ALA A 182 -11.18 -58.38 53.21
N ASP A 183 -9.88 -58.32 52.91
CA ASP A 183 -9.26 -57.12 52.37
C ASP A 183 -9.80 -56.80 50.98
N ARG A 184 -9.78 -55.52 50.64
CA ARG A 184 -9.91 -55.08 49.24
C ARG A 184 -8.54 -54.92 48.63
N ILE A 185 -8.45 -54.99 47.31
CA ILE A 185 -7.35 -54.39 46.56
C ILE A 185 -7.70 -52.91 46.45
N PRO A 186 -6.90 -51.98 47.00
CA PRO A 186 -7.09 -50.56 46.76
C PRO A 186 -6.82 -50.31 45.27
N THR A 187 -7.93 -50.32 44.55
CA THR A 187 -8.22 -49.84 43.20
C THR A 187 -7.44 -50.51 42.05
N LEU A 188 -8.19 -51.17 41.17
CA LEU A 188 -7.70 -51.71 39.90
C LEU A 188 -7.23 -50.59 38.94
N ASP A 189 -7.74 -49.37 39.11
CA ASP A 189 -7.34 -48.17 38.35
C ASP A 189 -5.90 -47.73 38.66
N ASP A 190 -5.39 -48.18 39.79
CA ASP A 190 -4.04 -47.95 40.30
C ASP A 190 -3.08 -49.10 39.90
N PHE A 191 -3.65 -50.05 39.16
CA PHE A 191 -3.00 -51.22 38.58
C PHE A 191 -2.89 -51.07 37.05
N VAL A 192 -3.56 -50.07 36.44
CA VAL A 192 -3.54 -49.77 35.01
C VAL A 192 -3.25 -48.28 34.77
N GLY A 193 -2.01 -47.96 34.39
CA GLY A 193 -1.65 -46.72 33.70
C GLY A 193 -0.70 -45.81 34.48
N ALA A 194 0.61 -45.94 34.26
CA ALA A 194 1.52 -44.83 34.50
C ALA A 194 1.00 -43.63 33.69
N PHE A 195 0.85 -42.47 34.33
CA PHE A 195 0.54 -41.25 33.62
C PHE A 195 1.56 -41.07 32.47
N SER A 196 1.05 -40.89 31.26
CA SER A 196 1.83 -40.67 30.05
C SER A 196 1.21 -39.54 29.25
N ALA A 197 2.06 -38.86 28.48
CA ALA A 197 1.68 -37.85 27.51
C ALA A 197 2.59 -38.02 26.30
N ASP A 198 2.03 -37.95 25.11
CA ASP A 198 2.72 -38.08 23.83
C ASP A 198 2.27 -36.94 22.91
N LEU A 199 3.24 -36.33 22.23
CA LEU A 199 2.97 -35.36 21.17
C LEU A 199 2.59 -36.11 19.89
N ASP A 200 1.31 -36.12 19.54
CA ASP A 200 0.80 -36.87 18.38
C ASP A 200 1.23 -36.22 17.06
N ARG A 201 1.05 -34.90 16.96
CA ARG A 201 1.42 -34.08 15.81
C ARG A 201 1.42 -32.60 16.15
N VAL A 202 2.11 -31.82 15.31
CA VAL A 202 2.02 -30.36 15.27
C VAL A 202 1.39 -29.91 13.95
N ASP A 203 0.59 -28.87 14.02
CA ASP A 203 0.10 -28.10 12.88
C ASP A 203 0.73 -26.71 12.97
N VAL A 204 1.68 -26.45 12.08
CA VAL A 204 2.43 -25.19 12.05
C VAL A 204 1.53 -24.04 11.63
N LEU A 205 0.58 -24.27 10.71
CA LEU A 205 -0.29 -23.21 10.16
C LEU A 205 -1.25 -22.67 11.22
N THR A 206 -1.82 -23.55 12.03
CA THR A 206 -2.71 -23.18 13.14
C THR A 206 -1.98 -23.05 14.47
N ARG A 207 -0.64 -23.14 14.46
CA ARG A 207 0.24 -23.05 15.63
C ARG A 207 -0.24 -23.93 16.80
N THR A 208 -0.57 -25.18 16.48
CA THR A 208 -1.25 -26.11 17.38
C THR A 208 -0.49 -27.42 17.54
N ALA A 209 -0.28 -27.87 18.78
CA ALA A 209 0.14 -29.24 19.11
C ALA A 209 -1.09 -30.08 19.50
N TYR A 210 -1.15 -31.32 19.02
CA TYR A 210 -2.15 -32.32 19.43
C TYR A 210 -1.44 -33.35 20.30
N ILE A 211 -2.00 -33.62 21.47
CA ILE A 211 -1.37 -34.41 22.52
C ILE A 211 -2.38 -35.47 22.98
N SER A 212 -1.91 -36.69 23.17
CA SER A 212 -2.68 -37.78 23.76
C SER A 212 -1.89 -38.47 24.86
N GLY A 213 -2.52 -39.38 25.59
CA GLY A 213 -1.81 -40.16 26.60
C GLY A 213 -2.72 -41.09 27.39
N SER A 214 -2.14 -41.67 28.43
CA SER A 214 -2.85 -42.47 29.43
C SER A 214 -2.76 -41.86 30.82
N GLY A 215 -3.75 -42.10 31.66
CA GLY A 215 -3.76 -41.64 33.05
C GLY A 215 -4.73 -42.43 33.92
N THR A 216 -4.79 -42.08 35.20
CA THR A 216 -5.76 -42.65 36.13
C THR A 216 -7.18 -42.23 35.66
N PRO A 217 -8.14 -43.15 35.43
CA PRO A 217 -9.51 -42.80 35.09
C PRO A 217 -10.10 -41.73 36.00
N ASP A 218 -10.83 -40.77 35.42
CA ASP A 218 -11.40 -39.58 36.09
C ASP A 218 -10.39 -38.56 36.65
N ALA A 219 -9.08 -38.81 36.54
CA ALA A 219 -8.08 -37.80 36.91
C ALA A 219 -8.16 -36.57 36.02
N THR A 220 -7.64 -35.45 36.53
CA THR A 220 -7.56 -34.18 35.82
C THR A 220 -6.18 -33.99 35.23
N ILE A 221 -6.11 -33.72 33.93
CA ILE A 221 -4.89 -33.33 33.23
C ILE A 221 -4.89 -31.81 33.05
N LEU A 222 -3.80 -31.16 33.46
CA LEU A 222 -3.52 -29.75 33.19
C LEU A 222 -2.36 -29.65 32.20
N VAL A 223 -2.56 -28.87 31.13
CA VAL A 223 -1.50 -28.59 30.15
C VAL A 223 -1.12 -27.12 30.24
N ASN A 224 0.13 -26.83 30.55
CA ASN A 224 0.67 -25.49 30.84
C ASN A 224 -0.18 -24.71 31.88
N GLY A 225 -0.76 -25.41 32.86
CA GLY A 225 -1.66 -24.81 33.85
C GLY A 225 -2.98 -24.27 33.27
N GLY A 226 -3.34 -24.67 32.04
CA GLY A 226 -4.55 -24.25 31.34
C GLY A 226 -5.82 -24.99 31.80
N SER A 227 -6.80 -25.07 30.90
CA SER A 227 -8.09 -25.71 31.21
C SER A 227 -7.95 -27.21 31.49
N PRO A 228 -8.67 -27.74 32.48
CA PRO A 228 -8.61 -29.15 32.83
C PRO A 228 -9.22 -30.06 31.76
N VAL A 229 -8.56 -31.19 31.53
CA VAL A 229 -9.02 -32.30 30.68
C VAL A 229 -9.21 -33.52 31.57
N THR A 230 -10.37 -34.18 31.49
CA THR A 230 -10.64 -35.38 32.30
C THR A 230 -10.17 -36.64 31.56
N VAL A 231 -9.46 -37.52 32.27
CA VAL A 231 -9.08 -38.84 31.75
C VAL A 231 -10.32 -39.73 31.64
N ALA A 232 -10.51 -40.36 30.47
CA ALA A 232 -11.65 -41.22 30.22
C ALA A 232 -11.60 -42.51 31.08
N LYS A 233 -12.73 -43.21 31.14
CA LYS A 233 -12.88 -44.44 31.95
C LYS A 233 -11.95 -45.57 31.54
N ASP A 234 -11.51 -45.60 30.29
CA ASP A 234 -10.55 -46.56 29.76
C ASP A 234 -9.08 -46.14 29.97
N GLY A 235 -8.86 -45.03 30.68
CA GLY A 235 -7.54 -44.47 30.97
C GLY A 235 -6.99 -43.58 29.87
N SER A 236 -7.69 -43.39 28.74
CA SER A 236 -7.21 -42.54 27.65
C SER A 236 -7.56 -41.06 27.83
N TRP A 237 -6.72 -40.17 27.29
CA TRP A 237 -7.04 -38.74 27.19
C TRP A 237 -6.39 -38.13 25.95
N SER A 238 -6.95 -37.01 25.46
CA SER A 238 -6.35 -36.21 24.40
C SER A 238 -6.78 -34.75 24.49
N THR A 239 -5.94 -33.84 23.98
CA THR A 239 -6.21 -32.40 23.90
C THR A 239 -5.34 -31.73 22.85
N SER A 240 -5.51 -30.41 22.67
CA SER A 240 -4.65 -29.61 21.80
C SER A 240 -4.21 -28.32 22.48
N VAL A 241 -2.97 -27.91 22.24
CA VAL A 241 -2.38 -26.65 22.72
C VAL A 241 -2.21 -25.72 21.53
N ARG A 242 -2.87 -24.56 21.54
CA ARG A 242 -2.81 -23.56 20.46
C ARG A 242 -1.92 -22.37 20.84
N GLY A 243 -1.58 -21.55 19.84
CA GLY A 243 -0.85 -20.30 20.04
C GLY A 243 0.63 -20.51 20.35
N LEU A 244 1.19 -21.66 19.95
CA LEU A 244 2.60 -21.99 20.13
C LEU A 244 3.49 -21.05 19.30
N ASP A 245 4.69 -20.76 19.78
CA ASP A 245 5.66 -19.97 19.02
C ASP A 245 6.20 -20.77 17.82
N LEU A 246 6.67 -20.08 16.79
CA LEU A 246 7.41 -20.74 15.71
C LEU A 246 8.78 -21.18 16.24
N GLY A 247 9.20 -22.39 15.88
CA GLY A 247 10.36 -23.06 16.45
C GLY A 247 10.03 -23.87 17.71
N LYS A 248 11.00 -23.97 18.63
CA LYS A 248 10.91 -24.84 19.81
C LYS A 248 9.97 -24.28 20.88
N ASN A 249 9.09 -25.14 21.38
CA ASN A 249 8.17 -24.91 22.48
C ASN A 249 8.33 -26.03 23.51
N THR A 250 8.13 -25.71 24.78
CA THR A 250 8.07 -26.68 25.87
C THR A 250 6.65 -26.69 26.44
N ILE A 251 6.08 -27.88 26.61
CA ILE A 251 4.71 -28.10 27.07
C ILE A 251 4.76 -28.96 28.33
N GLN A 252 4.33 -28.41 29.46
CA GLN A 252 4.22 -29.12 30.72
C GLN A 252 2.83 -29.75 30.84
N VAL A 253 2.78 -31.05 31.10
CA VAL A 253 1.55 -31.83 31.27
C VAL A 253 1.57 -32.44 32.66
N GLU A 254 0.51 -32.25 33.43
CA GLU A 254 0.41 -32.70 34.82
C GLU A 254 -0.90 -33.43 35.07
N GLN A 255 -0.84 -34.54 35.80
CA GLN A 255 -2.01 -35.27 36.28
C GLN A 255 -2.28 -34.95 37.75
N TYR A 256 -3.55 -34.76 38.09
CA TYR A 256 -4.06 -34.58 39.44
C TYR A 256 -5.20 -35.52 39.76
N GLU A 257 -5.13 -36.15 40.93
CA GLU A 257 -6.23 -36.91 41.53
C GLU A 257 -6.76 -36.12 42.74
N GLY A 258 -7.91 -35.48 42.55
CA GLY A 258 -8.36 -34.43 43.46
C GLY A 258 -7.40 -33.23 43.41
N SER A 259 -6.77 -32.90 44.55
CA SER A 259 -5.82 -31.79 44.67
C SER A 259 -4.36 -32.23 44.67
N VAL A 260 -4.08 -33.54 44.62
CA VAL A 260 -2.72 -34.07 44.68
C VAL A 260 -2.21 -34.30 43.27
N LYS A 261 -1.05 -33.72 42.95
CA LYS A 261 -0.34 -34.03 41.71
C LYS A 261 0.18 -35.47 41.77
N THR A 262 -0.26 -36.32 40.85
CA THR A 262 0.11 -37.74 40.80
C THR A 262 0.99 -38.11 39.60
N GLY A 263 1.17 -37.19 38.64
CA GLY A 263 2.12 -37.38 37.54
C GLY A 263 2.49 -36.08 36.83
N ASP A 264 3.62 -36.08 36.14
CA ASP A 264 4.03 -35.04 35.20
C ASP A 264 4.92 -35.54 34.07
N VAL A 265 4.80 -34.87 32.93
CA VAL A 265 5.58 -35.08 31.73
C VAL A 265 5.85 -33.70 31.09
N VAL A 266 7.04 -33.55 30.51
CA VAL A 266 7.39 -32.39 29.68
C VAL A 266 7.54 -32.87 28.25
N LEU A 267 6.84 -32.22 27.33
CA LEU A 267 6.90 -32.46 25.90
C LEU A 267 7.57 -31.28 25.19
N ASP A 268 8.39 -31.58 24.19
CA ASP A 268 8.94 -30.56 23.29
C ASP A 268 8.21 -30.61 21.95
N ALA A 269 7.75 -29.45 21.47
CA ALA A 269 7.11 -29.29 20.17
C ALA A 269 7.90 -28.27 19.34
N ASP A 270 8.35 -28.68 18.15
CA ASP A 270 9.09 -27.79 17.23
C ASP A 270 8.22 -27.46 16.02
N LEU A 271 7.80 -26.20 15.91
CA LEU A 271 6.97 -25.69 14.83
C LEU A 271 7.86 -25.06 13.76
N VAL A 272 8.33 -25.91 12.84
CA VAL A 272 9.22 -25.49 11.75
C VAL A 272 8.39 -25.12 10.51
N ALA A 273 8.38 -23.83 10.16
CA ALA A 273 7.83 -23.36 8.90
C ALA A 273 8.74 -23.74 7.72
N ASP A 274 8.15 -23.98 6.56
CA ASP A 274 8.90 -24.25 5.33
C ASP A 274 9.63 -22.99 4.89
N ALA A 275 10.79 -23.14 4.26
CA ALA A 275 11.52 -21.99 3.73
C ALA A 275 10.71 -21.22 2.69
N LEU A 276 10.62 -19.90 2.88
CA LEU A 276 10.05 -18.99 1.89
C LEU A 276 11.04 -18.76 0.74
N THR A 277 10.54 -18.85 -0.49
CA THR A 277 11.21 -18.37 -1.70
C THR A 277 10.44 -17.19 -2.29
N PHE A 278 11.17 -16.31 -2.96
CA PHE A 278 10.62 -15.11 -3.57
C PHE A 278 11.40 -14.83 -4.86
N ASP A 279 10.68 -14.63 -5.95
CA ASP A 279 11.13 -14.12 -7.24
C ASP A 279 10.22 -12.97 -7.68
N ALA A 280 10.78 -12.06 -8.48
CA ALA A 280 10.07 -10.92 -9.04
C ALA A 280 10.31 -10.86 -10.55
N THR A 281 9.23 -10.84 -11.32
CA THR A 281 9.30 -10.90 -12.80
C THR A 281 8.53 -9.74 -13.41
N PHE A 282 9.19 -8.99 -14.30
CA PHE A 282 8.54 -8.00 -15.13
C PHE A 282 7.80 -8.68 -16.27
N SER A 283 6.57 -8.22 -16.53
CA SER A 283 5.86 -8.57 -17.76
C SER A 283 6.51 -7.89 -18.97
N GLY A 284 6.36 -8.49 -20.16
CA GLY A 284 6.66 -7.82 -21.42
C GLY A 284 5.73 -6.63 -21.71
N ASN A 285 4.56 -6.57 -21.06
CA ASN A 285 3.71 -5.39 -21.05
C ASN A 285 4.20 -4.42 -19.96
N ARG A 286 4.69 -3.24 -20.37
CA ARG A 286 5.19 -2.23 -19.43
C ARG A 286 4.14 -1.71 -18.45
N ASP A 287 2.87 -1.68 -18.87
CA ASP A 287 1.77 -1.14 -18.08
C ASP A 287 1.23 -2.15 -17.05
N ALA A 288 1.74 -3.40 -17.09
CA ALA A 288 1.42 -4.40 -16.09
C ALA A 288 2.38 -4.28 -14.88
N PRO A 289 1.88 -4.45 -13.64
CA PRO A 289 2.73 -4.47 -12.45
C PRO A 289 3.70 -5.67 -12.46
N VAL A 290 4.72 -5.60 -11.62
CA VAL A 290 5.66 -6.72 -11.43
C VAL A 290 4.95 -7.87 -10.72
N ILE A 291 5.16 -9.10 -11.18
CA ILE A 291 4.63 -10.30 -10.54
C ILE A 291 5.65 -10.79 -9.51
N ALA A 292 5.22 -10.90 -8.26
CA ALA A 292 5.94 -11.58 -7.19
C ALA A 292 5.43 -13.01 -7.07
N SER A 293 6.33 -13.98 -7.01
CA SER A 293 5.95 -15.39 -6.86
C SER A 293 6.98 -16.18 -6.07
N GLY A 294 6.60 -17.37 -5.61
CA GLY A 294 7.49 -18.26 -4.91
C GLY A 294 6.77 -19.44 -4.27
N LYS A 295 7.42 -20.02 -3.26
CA LYS A 295 6.86 -21.02 -2.36
C LYS A 295 6.96 -20.54 -0.91
N ALA A 296 5.95 -20.86 -0.12
CA ALA A 296 5.86 -20.64 1.32
C ALA A 296 5.38 -21.95 1.98
N HIS A 297 5.28 -21.98 3.30
CA HIS A 297 4.62 -23.10 3.97
C HIS A 297 3.19 -23.26 3.44
N PRO A 298 2.73 -24.49 3.12
CA PRO A 298 1.41 -24.70 2.53
C PRO A 298 0.29 -24.08 3.36
N GLY A 299 -0.54 -23.24 2.72
CA GLY A 299 -1.65 -22.55 3.36
C GLY A 299 -1.28 -21.30 4.15
N ALA A 300 0.01 -20.95 4.29
CA ALA A 300 0.43 -19.72 4.97
C ALA A 300 0.00 -18.47 4.20
N GLU A 301 -0.24 -17.38 4.94
CA GLU A 301 -0.39 -16.07 4.32
C GLU A 301 0.97 -15.50 3.94
N VAL A 302 1.06 -14.83 2.79
CA VAL A 302 2.26 -14.17 2.30
C VAL A 302 1.94 -12.71 2.03
N SER A 303 2.76 -11.83 2.59
CA SER A 303 2.67 -10.38 2.39
C SER A 303 4.02 -9.81 1.98
N LEU A 304 3.99 -8.72 1.22
CA LEU A 304 5.18 -8.00 0.78
C LEU A 304 5.34 -6.70 1.57
N PHE A 305 6.58 -6.31 1.82
CA PHE A 305 6.94 -5.12 2.58
C PHE A 305 8.01 -4.31 1.85
N ASP A 306 7.96 -2.99 1.97
CA ASP A 306 9.04 -2.11 1.52
C ASP A 306 10.18 -2.05 2.54
N ALA A 307 11.25 -1.32 2.21
CA ALA A 307 12.43 -1.17 3.08
C ALA A 307 12.15 -0.51 4.44
N SER A 308 11.01 0.20 4.60
CA SER A 308 10.58 0.78 5.87
C SER A 308 9.79 -0.20 6.74
N GLY A 309 9.50 -1.39 6.23
CA GLY A 309 8.64 -2.37 6.88
C GLY A 309 7.14 -2.11 6.67
N LYS A 310 6.77 -1.19 5.77
CA LYS A 310 5.36 -0.96 5.41
C LYS A 310 4.90 -2.05 4.45
N GLN A 311 3.74 -2.65 4.74
CA GLN A 311 3.13 -3.61 3.82
C GLN A 311 2.78 -2.93 2.48
N ILE A 312 3.06 -3.63 1.38
CA ILE A 312 2.75 -3.22 0.02
C ILE A 312 1.93 -4.29 -0.69
N GLY A 313 0.97 -3.86 -1.51
CA GLY A 313 0.08 -4.78 -2.23
C GLY A 313 -0.82 -5.59 -1.31
N SER A 314 -1.45 -6.63 -1.89
CA SER A 314 -2.38 -7.51 -1.19
C SER A 314 -1.67 -8.72 -0.60
N THR A 315 -2.08 -9.11 0.60
CA THR A 315 -1.78 -10.42 1.18
C THR A 315 -2.42 -11.52 0.34
N VAL A 316 -1.73 -12.64 0.17
CA VAL A 316 -2.24 -13.83 -0.54
C VAL A 316 -2.01 -15.08 0.31
N THR A 317 -2.87 -16.08 0.16
CA THR A 317 -2.68 -17.39 0.79
C THR A 317 -1.93 -18.31 -0.17
N ALA A 318 -0.84 -18.90 0.31
CA ALA A 318 -0.10 -19.92 -0.42
C ALA A 318 -0.98 -21.15 -0.65
N ASN A 319 -0.78 -21.82 -1.78
CA ASN A 319 -1.52 -23.02 -2.11
C ASN A 319 -1.37 -24.08 -0.99
N PRO A 320 -2.47 -24.67 -0.48
CA PRO A 320 -2.46 -25.52 0.71
C PRO A 320 -1.76 -26.87 0.53
N ILE A 321 -1.33 -27.22 -0.69
CA ILE A 321 -0.63 -28.47 -0.99
C ILE A 321 0.79 -28.20 -1.46
N THR A 322 0.97 -27.25 -2.37
CA THR A 322 2.24 -27.02 -3.07
C THR A 322 3.09 -25.89 -2.48
N GLY A 323 2.49 -25.07 -1.60
CA GLY A 323 3.10 -23.86 -1.07
C GLY A 323 3.25 -22.72 -2.09
N ALA A 324 2.84 -22.92 -3.34
CA ALA A 324 3.00 -21.92 -4.39
C ALA A 324 2.14 -20.67 -4.11
N TRP A 325 2.72 -19.50 -4.30
CA TRP A 325 2.03 -18.22 -4.15
C TRP A 325 2.39 -17.26 -5.28
N THR A 326 1.48 -16.32 -5.57
CA THR A 326 1.68 -15.24 -6.54
C THR A 326 0.90 -14.00 -6.12
N THR A 327 1.48 -12.83 -6.27
CA THR A 327 0.84 -11.52 -6.09
C THR A 327 1.52 -10.47 -6.98
N THR A 328 1.13 -9.20 -6.87
CA THR A 328 1.74 -8.11 -7.63
C THR A 328 2.46 -7.13 -6.71
N ILE A 329 3.55 -6.53 -7.21
CA ILE A 329 4.29 -5.47 -6.53
C ILE A 329 3.81 -4.14 -7.10
N PRO A 330 3.17 -3.27 -6.30
CA PRO A 330 2.84 -1.92 -6.72
C PRO A 330 4.12 -1.15 -7.10
N ALA A 331 4.06 -0.40 -8.19
CA ALA A 331 5.22 0.36 -8.64
C ALA A 331 5.61 1.46 -7.65
N PRO A 332 6.92 1.71 -7.44
CA PRO A 332 7.39 2.67 -6.47
C PRO A 332 7.34 4.13 -6.98
N ASN A 333 6.99 4.33 -8.26
CA ASN A 333 6.93 5.63 -8.96
C ASN A 333 8.20 6.47 -8.81
N ARG A 334 9.36 5.78 -8.86
CA ARG A 334 10.70 6.35 -8.78
C ARG A 334 11.67 5.54 -9.63
N GLY A 335 12.84 6.12 -9.87
CA GLY A 335 13.95 5.39 -10.48
C GLY A 335 14.70 4.51 -9.47
N GLY A 336 15.52 3.61 -10.01
CA GLY A 336 16.41 2.70 -9.29
C GLY A 336 15.75 1.40 -8.86
N GLY A 337 16.50 0.65 -8.04
CA GLY A 337 16.02 -0.56 -7.40
C GLY A 337 14.99 -0.27 -6.30
N TYR A 338 14.02 -1.17 -6.18
CA TYR A 338 13.02 -1.17 -5.13
C TYR A 338 13.17 -2.40 -4.26
N ALA A 339 13.68 -2.21 -3.03
CA ALA A 339 13.85 -3.29 -2.08
C ALA A 339 12.49 -3.74 -1.53
N VAL A 340 12.14 -4.99 -1.81
CA VAL A 340 10.89 -5.64 -1.40
C VAL A 340 11.23 -6.88 -0.59
N THR A 341 10.58 -7.04 0.56
CA THR A 341 10.69 -8.22 1.41
C THR A 341 9.40 -9.02 1.36
N ALA A 342 9.46 -10.27 0.94
CA ALA A 342 8.38 -11.23 1.15
C ALA A 342 8.51 -11.86 2.54
N ALA A 343 7.39 -11.98 3.24
CA ALA A 343 7.29 -12.64 4.53
C ALA A 343 6.05 -13.53 4.57
N GLN A 344 6.13 -14.62 5.32
CA GLN A 344 5.02 -15.55 5.53
C GLN A 344 4.51 -15.51 6.96
N PHE A 345 3.24 -15.85 7.14
CA PHE A 345 2.54 -15.79 8.42
C PHE A 345 1.75 -17.07 8.67
N MET A 346 1.80 -17.53 9.91
CA MET A 346 1.03 -18.67 10.42
C MET A 346 0.18 -18.19 11.59
N ASP A 347 -1.14 -18.28 11.46
CA ASP A 347 -2.11 -17.76 12.44
C ASP A 347 -1.74 -16.35 12.93
N GLY A 348 -1.51 -15.45 11.95
CA GLY A 348 -1.17 -14.04 12.17
C GLY A 348 0.26 -13.75 12.64
N VAL A 349 1.07 -14.75 12.96
CA VAL A 349 2.46 -14.56 13.41
C VAL A 349 3.45 -14.66 12.27
N ARG A 350 4.34 -13.67 12.18
CA ARG A 350 5.35 -13.53 11.12
C ARG A 350 6.55 -14.44 11.35
N ASP A 351 6.86 -15.26 10.35
CA ASP A 351 8.08 -16.06 10.31
C ASP A 351 9.27 -15.25 9.82
N SER A 352 9.83 -14.43 10.71
CA SER A 352 10.92 -13.52 10.38
C SER A 352 12.23 -14.24 10.06
N ALA A 353 12.38 -15.52 10.43
CA ALA A 353 13.58 -16.31 10.16
C ALA A 353 13.72 -16.65 8.66
N HIS A 354 12.60 -16.72 7.94
CA HIS A 354 12.58 -17.07 6.52
C HIS A 354 12.27 -15.90 5.59
N ASP A 355 12.24 -14.67 6.08
CA ASP A 355 12.10 -13.48 5.24
C ASP A 355 13.05 -13.51 4.02
N ARG A 356 12.56 -13.02 2.89
CA ARG A 356 13.34 -12.89 1.65
C ARG A 356 13.21 -11.50 1.07
N THR A 357 14.34 -10.80 0.97
CA THR A 357 14.42 -9.47 0.36
C THR A 357 15.04 -9.54 -1.04
N ARG A 358 14.49 -8.78 -1.98
CA ARG A 358 15.04 -8.56 -3.32
C ARG A 358 14.98 -7.10 -3.72
N SER A 359 15.98 -6.67 -4.50
CA SER A 359 15.90 -5.40 -5.23
C SER A 359 15.22 -5.63 -6.58
N VAL A 360 14.07 -4.98 -6.79
CA VAL A 360 13.32 -5.00 -8.05
C VAL A 360 13.75 -3.80 -8.89
N GLU A 361 14.42 -4.05 -10.02
CA GLU A 361 15.08 -3.01 -10.82
C GLU A 361 14.13 -2.31 -11.80
N TYR A 362 13.47 -1.24 -11.36
CA TYR A 362 12.52 -0.47 -12.19
C TYR A 362 13.18 0.44 -13.22
N GLY A 363 14.49 0.69 -13.11
CA GLY A 363 15.26 1.43 -14.11
C GLY A 363 15.39 2.93 -13.81
N ALA A 364 15.87 3.71 -14.78
CA ALA A 364 16.13 5.13 -14.57
C ALA A 364 14.84 5.98 -14.47
N ALA A 365 14.85 7.00 -13.60
CA ALA A 365 13.82 8.04 -13.60
C ALA A 365 13.98 8.96 -14.82
N VAL A 366 12.88 9.55 -15.27
CA VAL A 366 12.91 10.56 -16.32
C VAL A 366 13.59 11.84 -15.84
N THR A 367 14.33 12.47 -16.74
CA THR A 367 14.96 13.77 -16.56
C THR A 367 14.72 14.62 -17.80
N VAL A 368 14.75 15.95 -17.64
CA VAL A 368 14.70 16.91 -18.73
C VAL A 368 16.07 17.58 -18.85
N THR A 369 16.62 17.63 -20.06
CA THR A 369 17.89 18.29 -20.37
C THR A 369 17.67 19.60 -21.12
N THR A 370 16.72 19.61 -22.06
CA THR A 370 16.34 20.81 -22.82
C THR A 370 14.82 20.85 -22.89
N PRO A 371 14.19 22.01 -22.69
CA PRO A 371 14.79 23.27 -22.23
C PRO A 371 15.32 23.20 -20.79
N ALA A 372 16.15 24.17 -20.40
CA ALA A 372 16.48 24.40 -19.00
C ALA A 372 15.30 25.08 -18.29
N ASP A 373 15.20 24.90 -16.98
CA ASP A 373 14.18 25.58 -16.17
C ASP A 373 14.32 27.11 -16.25
N GLY A 374 13.19 27.80 -16.41
CA GLY A 374 13.12 29.25 -16.62
C GLY A 374 13.48 29.72 -18.03
N SER A 375 13.63 28.82 -19.01
CA SER A 375 13.93 29.22 -20.40
C SER A 375 12.81 30.08 -20.98
N SER A 376 13.19 31.09 -21.77
CA SER A 376 12.24 31.88 -22.56
C SER A 376 11.80 31.13 -23.82
N HIS A 377 10.53 31.22 -24.20
CA HIS A 377 9.94 30.65 -25.41
C HIS A 377 9.05 31.68 -26.11
N ALA A 378 9.25 31.85 -27.41
CA ALA A 378 8.56 32.87 -28.21
C ALA A 378 7.19 32.41 -28.75
N GLY A 379 6.68 31.27 -28.29
CA GLY A 379 5.48 30.62 -28.82
C GLY A 379 5.77 29.66 -29.97
N GLY A 380 4.81 28.78 -30.28
CA GLY A 380 4.95 27.68 -31.22
C GLY A 380 5.44 26.37 -30.56
N PRO A 381 5.82 25.36 -31.35
CA PRO A 381 6.30 24.08 -30.83
C PRO A 381 7.61 24.23 -30.03
N LEU A 382 7.75 23.48 -28.94
CA LEU A 382 8.94 23.43 -28.12
C LEU A 382 9.62 22.06 -28.25
N ARG A 383 10.89 22.05 -28.67
CA ARG A 383 11.70 20.84 -28.68
C ARG A 383 12.12 20.48 -27.26
N MET A 384 11.81 19.27 -26.84
CA MET A 384 12.21 18.73 -25.55
C MET A 384 13.12 17.49 -25.71
N THR A 385 14.12 17.39 -24.84
CA THR A 385 15.05 16.25 -24.76
C THR A 385 15.38 15.93 -23.32
N GLY A 386 15.70 14.66 -23.05
CA GLY A 386 16.22 14.26 -21.75
C GLY A 386 16.63 12.79 -21.73
N ALA A 387 16.79 12.23 -20.53
CA ALA A 387 17.12 10.84 -20.32
C ALA A 387 16.03 10.09 -19.52
N GLY A 388 16.02 8.76 -19.63
CA GLY A 388 15.03 7.90 -18.99
C GLY A 388 15.34 6.40 -19.06
N GLU A 389 14.39 5.56 -18.67
CA GLU A 389 14.49 4.09 -18.78
C GLU A 389 14.17 3.63 -20.21
N PRO A 390 15.05 2.89 -20.91
CA PRO A 390 14.80 2.40 -22.26
C PRO A 390 13.48 1.63 -22.43
N GLY A 391 12.80 1.84 -23.57
CA GLY A 391 11.52 1.21 -23.89
C GLY A 391 10.30 1.84 -23.20
N SER A 392 10.51 2.91 -22.41
CA SER A 392 9.44 3.66 -21.76
C SER A 392 8.73 4.60 -22.72
N ALA A 393 7.45 4.86 -22.46
CA ALA A 393 6.70 5.92 -23.13
C ALA A 393 6.93 7.26 -22.42
N ILE A 394 6.96 8.35 -23.19
CA ILE A 394 7.08 9.72 -22.69
C ILE A 394 5.88 10.54 -23.17
N GLU A 395 5.20 11.19 -22.23
CA GLU A 395 4.18 12.19 -22.45
C GLU A 395 4.60 13.50 -21.77
N VAL A 396 4.25 14.65 -22.34
CA VAL A 396 4.43 15.97 -21.73
C VAL A 396 3.07 16.59 -21.53
N ARG A 397 2.81 17.00 -20.29
CA ARG A 397 1.56 17.65 -19.90
C ARG A 397 1.83 19.05 -19.41
N ASP A 398 1.08 20.01 -19.92
CA ASP A 398 1.03 21.35 -19.35
C ASP A 398 0.10 21.33 -18.13
N VAL A 399 0.68 21.66 -16.98
CA VAL A 399 0.04 21.61 -15.67
C VAL A 399 -0.04 22.99 -15.00
N THR A 400 0.20 24.04 -15.78
CA THR A 400 0.13 25.43 -15.35
C THR A 400 -1.19 25.71 -14.66
N ASN A 401 -1.15 26.40 -13.52
CA ASN A 401 -2.32 26.74 -12.71
C ASN A 401 -3.23 25.54 -12.34
N GLY A 402 -2.65 24.34 -12.22
CA GLY A 402 -3.39 23.11 -11.90
C GLY A 402 -4.10 22.47 -13.10
N GLY A 403 -3.77 22.91 -14.33
CA GLY A 403 -4.18 22.27 -15.57
C GLY A 403 -3.61 20.85 -15.73
N ASN A 404 -3.93 20.18 -16.83
CA ASN A 404 -3.37 18.86 -17.16
C ASN A 404 -3.49 18.51 -18.66
N SER A 405 -3.20 19.47 -19.53
CA SER A 405 -3.35 19.34 -20.98
C SER A 405 -2.20 18.52 -21.56
N LEU A 406 -2.49 17.51 -22.39
CA LEU A 406 -1.44 16.78 -23.11
C LEU A 406 -0.92 17.65 -24.26
N VAL A 407 0.36 18.03 -24.20
CA VAL A 407 1.01 18.89 -25.19
C VAL A 407 2.10 18.17 -25.98
N GLY A 408 2.44 16.92 -25.66
CA GLY A 408 3.39 16.16 -26.47
C GLY A 408 3.44 14.69 -26.10
N THR A 409 3.74 13.85 -27.08
CA THR A 409 4.02 12.42 -26.89
C THR A 409 5.23 12.04 -27.72
N SER A 410 6.22 11.40 -27.11
CA SER A 410 7.36 10.89 -27.87
C SER A 410 6.93 9.68 -28.70
N LYS A 411 7.17 9.74 -30.02
CA LYS A 411 6.86 8.64 -30.95
C LYS A 411 7.69 7.40 -30.67
N ASP A 412 8.98 7.59 -30.35
CA ASP A 412 9.94 6.50 -30.16
C ASP A 412 10.12 6.16 -28.66
N GLY A 413 9.58 7.00 -27.77
CA GLY A 413 9.78 6.87 -26.33
C GLY A 413 11.22 7.10 -25.92
N VAL A 414 11.68 6.37 -24.91
CA VAL A 414 13.09 6.35 -24.51
C VAL A 414 13.85 5.29 -25.32
N LEU A 415 14.85 5.73 -26.06
CA LEU A 415 15.67 4.87 -26.91
C LEU A 415 16.67 4.01 -26.09
N PRO A 416 17.28 2.97 -26.68
CA PRO A 416 18.29 2.13 -26.00
C PRO A 416 19.52 2.88 -25.45
N ASN A 417 19.85 4.03 -26.04
CA ASN A 417 20.89 4.93 -25.52
C ASN A 417 20.45 5.77 -24.32
N LYS A 418 19.26 5.50 -23.76
CA LYS A 418 18.61 6.15 -22.62
C LYS A 418 18.11 7.58 -22.87
N ASN A 419 18.14 8.06 -24.11
CA ASN A 419 17.69 9.40 -24.44
C ASN A 419 16.26 9.36 -25.01
N TRP A 420 15.51 10.43 -24.77
CA TRP A 420 14.22 10.67 -25.39
C TRP A 420 14.19 12.07 -26.00
N SER A 421 13.33 12.24 -27.01
CA SER A 421 13.04 13.55 -27.57
C SER A 421 11.64 13.61 -28.17
N LEU A 422 11.06 14.80 -28.19
CA LEU A 422 9.77 15.12 -28.81
C LEU A 422 9.68 16.63 -29.07
N ASP A 423 8.73 17.01 -29.92
CA ASP A 423 8.26 18.39 -30.04
C ASP A 423 6.87 18.47 -29.41
N THR A 424 6.59 19.53 -28.67
CA THR A 424 5.23 19.79 -28.19
C THR A 424 4.32 20.26 -29.33
N THR A 425 3.02 20.28 -29.11
CA THR A 425 2.10 21.18 -29.81
C THR A 425 2.48 22.63 -29.55
N ASP A 426 1.88 23.56 -30.30
CA ASP A 426 2.09 24.99 -30.12
C ASP A 426 1.79 25.38 -28.66
N LEU A 427 2.79 25.96 -28.01
CA LEU A 427 2.67 26.67 -26.74
C LEU A 427 2.57 28.16 -27.04
N ASP A 428 1.89 28.92 -26.20
CA ASP A 428 1.89 30.37 -26.32
C ASP A 428 3.11 30.95 -25.56
N ARG A 429 3.08 32.26 -25.30
CA ARG A 429 4.16 32.97 -24.61
C ARG A 429 3.93 33.12 -23.12
N ALA A 430 2.80 32.64 -22.61
CA ALA A 430 2.55 32.64 -21.19
C ALA A 430 3.51 31.65 -20.49
N GLU A 431 3.50 31.71 -19.17
CA GLU A 431 4.09 30.70 -18.34
C GLU A 431 3.51 29.33 -18.66
N HIS A 432 4.40 28.35 -18.84
CA HIS A 432 4.05 26.94 -18.97
C HIS A 432 4.85 26.08 -18.00
N VAL A 433 4.18 25.44 -17.05
CA VAL A 433 4.74 24.38 -16.21
C VAL A 433 4.53 23.05 -16.93
N LEU A 434 5.61 22.51 -17.51
CA LEU A 434 5.58 21.30 -18.31
C LEU A 434 6.04 20.10 -17.48
N ARG A 435 5.12 19.17 -17.23
CA ARG A 435 5.39 17.88 -16.58
C ARG A 435 5.64 16.80 -17.60
N VAL A 436 6.88 16.34 -17.67
CA VAL A 436 7.28 15.15 -18.42
C VAL A 436 6.95 13.91 -17.60
N VAL A 437 6.17 13.01 -18.16
CA VAL A 437 5.70 11.77 -17.54
C VAL A 437 6.28 10.58 -18.30
N GLN A 438 7.10 9.77 -17.62
CA GLN A 438 7.61 8.51 -18.13
C GLN A 438 6.83 7.35 -17.57
N LYS A 439 6.27 6.51 -18.45
CA LYS A 439 5.66 5.21 -18.11
C LYS A 439 6.60 4.09 -18.53
N SER A 440 7.19 3.41 -17.55
CA SER A 440 8.19 2.36 -17.73
C SER A 440 7.67 0.99 -17.27
N LYS A 441 8.48 -0.05 -17.47
CA LYS A 441 8.19 -1.43 -17.07
C LYS A 441 7.68 -1.54 -15.63
N GLY A 442 6.77 -2.49 -15.38
CA GLY A 442 6.23 -2.75 -14.04
C GLY A 442 5.17 -1.73 -13.59
N ALA A 443 4.50 -1.05 -14.54
CA ALA A 443 3.54 0.04 -14.31
C ALA A 443 4.14 1.23 -13.57
N ASN A 444 5.45 1.47 -13.71
CA ASN A 444 6.15 2.51 -12.98
C ASN A 444 6.07 3.85 -13.69
N THR A 445 5.66 4.89 -12.95
CA THR A 445 5.56 6.24 -13.48
C THR A 445 6.56 7.15 -12.78
N THR A 446 7.43 7.80 -13.53
CA THR A 446 8.31 8.85 -13.00
C THR A 446 8.02 10.17 -13.69
N VAL A 447 8.22 11.28 -12.99
CA VAL A 447 7.94 12.61 -13.51
C VAL A 447 9.13 13.54 -13.32
N ALA A 448 9.27 14.49 -14.23
CA ALA A 448 10.15 15.63 -14.10
C ALA A 448 9.39 16.88 -14.60
N GLU A 449 9.64 18.03 -14.01
CA GLU A 449 8.96 19.28 -14.37
C GLU A 449 9.98 20.32 -14.81
N VAL A 450 9.56 21.19 -15.73
CA VAL A 450 10.31 22.36 -16.18
C VAL A 450 9.31 23.50 -16.42
N THR A 451 9.64 24.69 -15.96
CA THR A 451 8.84 25.91 -16.17
C THR A 451 9.45 26.74 -17.28
N ILE A 452 8.62 27.15 -18.23
CA ILE A 452 8.98 28.00 -19.38
C ILE A 452 8.27 29.33 -19.21
N ASN A 453 8.95 30.43 -19.55
CA ASN A 453 8.41 31.80 -19.42
C ASN A 453 7.82 32.13 -18.03
N PRO A 454 8.55 31.90 -16.92
CA PRO A 454 8.01 32.11 -15.58
C PRO A 454 7.53 33.55 -15.38
N GLY A 455 6.27 33.71 -14.95
CA GLY A 455 5.61 35.00 -14.71
C GLY A 455 5.00 35.68 -15.95
N GLU A 456 5.20 35.14 -17.15
CA GLU A 456 4.64 35.74 -18.37
C GLU A 456 3.15 35.40 -18.53
N THR A 457 2.36 36.35 -19.04
CA THR A 457 0.91 36.17 -19.22
C THR A 457 0.50 35.89 -20.67
N GLY A 458 1.46 35.80 -21.60
CA GLY A 458 1.21 35.52 -23.02
C GLY A 458 0.61 36.68 -23.83
N GLY A 459 0.30 37.81 -23.20
CA GLY A 459 -0.13 39.05 -23.86
C GLY A 459 1.05 39.98 -24.14
N LEU A 460 0.96 40.81 -25.18
CA LEU A 460 1.90 41.93 -25.34
C LEU A 460 1.57 43.01 -24.28
N ALA A 461 2.57 43.68 -23.74
CA ALA A 461 2.36 44.80 -22.83
C ALA A 461 1.46 45.86 -23.49
N PRO A 462 0.52 46.48 -22.74
CA PRO A 462 -0.45 47.38 -23.31
C PRO A 462 0.22 48.61 -23.94
N VAL A 463 -0.28 49.03 -25.09
CA VAL A 463 0.18 50.27 -25.71
C VAL A 463 -0.48 51.47 -25.03
N THR A 464 0.32 52.38 -24.49
CA THR A 464 -0.14 53.62 -23.85
C THR A 464 0.45 54.84 -24.57
N LEU A 465 -0.25 55.97 -24.51
CA LEU A 465 0.25 57.27 -24.95
C LEU A 465 0.56 58.13 -23.72
N VAL A 466 1.79 58.62 -23.62
CA VAL A 466 2.26 59.47 -22.51
C VAL A 466 2.27 60.95 -22.90
N ALA A 467 2.70 61.28 -24.12
CA ALA A 467 2.76 62.65 -24.61
C ALA A 467 2.62 62.72 -26.14
N PRO A 468 2.16 63.85 -26.71
CA PRO A 468 1.70 65.06 -26.03
C PRO A 468 0.20 64.99 -25.69
N THR A 469 -0.27 65.86 -24.78
CA THR A 469 -1.70 65.98 -24.43
C THR A 469 -2.50 66.83 -25.40
N THR A 470 -1.84 67.64 -26.22
CA THR A 470 -2.41 68.40 -27.34
C THR A 470 -1.47 68.36 -28.54
N VAL A 471 -1.97 68.57 -29.75
CA VAL A 471 -1.15 68.71 -30.96
C VAL A 471 -1.17 70.14 -31.47
N THR A 472 -0.08 70.57 -32.10
CA THR A 472 0.02 71.85 -32.81
C THR A 472 -0.11 71.62 -34.33
N PRO A 473 -1.20 72.10 -34.97
CA PRO A 473 -1.36 72.00 -36.43
C PRO A 473 -0.26 72.72 -37.22
N GLY A 474 0.13 72.16 -38.37
CA GLY A 474 1.07 72.76 -39.31
C GLY A 474 2.55 72.58 -38.97
N VAL A 475 2.89 71.94 -37.85
CA VAL A 475 4.27 71.59 -37.47
C VAL A 475 4.41 70.14 -37.05
N VAL A 476 5.66 69.70 -36.91
CA VAL A 476 6.03 68.39 -36.38
C VAL A 476 5.69 68.32 -34.89
N ASN A 477 5.00 67.26 -34.49
CA ASN A 477 4.70 66.90 -33.10
C ASN A 477 5.40 65.58 -32.78
N THR A 478 5.97 65.47 -31.58
CA THR A 478 6.63 64.24 -31.09
C THR A 478 5.71 63.50 -30.13
N PHE A 479 5.36 62.27 -30.49
CA PHE A 479 4.52 61.36 -29.70
C PHE A 479 5.40 60.36 -28.96
N ARG A 480 5.06 60.05 -27.72
CA ARG A 480 5.78 59.13 -26.83
C ARG A 480 4.81 58.30 -26.02
N GLY A 481 5.16 57.05 -25.76
CA GLY A 481 4.36 56.17 -24.94
C GLY A 481 5.08 54.90 -24.53
N THR A 482 4.34 53.92 -23.99
CA THR A 482 4.87 52.59 -23.68
C THR A 482 4.17 51.51 -24.51
N ALA A 483 4.84 50.40 -24.76
CA ALA A 483 4.35 49.22 -25.47
C ALA A 483 5.23 48.01 -25.09
N GLU A 484 5.02 46.86 -25.72
CA GLU A 484 5.83 45.66 -25.50
C GLU A 484 7.31 45.91 -25.83
N PRO A 485 8.25 45.73 -24.88
CA PRO A 485 9.68 45.87 -25.13
C PRO A 485 10.15 45.02 -26.32
N ASP A 486 11.03 45.60 -27.15
CA ASP A 486 11.62 44.95 -28.32
C ASP A 486 10.65 44.55 -29.45
N ALA A 487 9.36 44.85 -29.33
CA ALA A 487 8.38 44.69 -30.40
C ALA A 487 8.61 45.69 -31.53
N THR A 488 8.10 45.38 -32.72
CA THR A 488 7.91 46.37 -33.78
C THR A 488 6.55 47.03 -33.63
N TYR A 489 6.37 48.27 -34.09
CA TYR A 489 5.07 48.90 -34.13
C TYR A 489 4.85 49.77 -35.36
N GLU A 490 3.61 49.85 -35.81
CA GLU A 490 3.14 50.72 -36.88
C GLU A 490 2.18 51.77 -36.33
N VAL A 491 2.31 53.01 -36.81
CA VAL A 491 1.37 54.09 -36.53
C VAL A 491 0.36 54.12 -37.66
N VAL A 492 -0.91 53.89 -37.35
CA VAL A 492 -1.99 53.80 -38.35
C VAL A 492 -3.10 54.81 -38.10
N ASN A 493 -3.78 55.27 -39.15
CA ASN A 493 -4.99 56.09 -39.02
C ASN A 493 -6.20 55.26 -38.54
N VAL A 494 -7.37 55.91 -38.42
CA VAL A 494 -8.64 55.26 -38.04
C VAL A 494 -9.05 54.09 -38.93
N SER A 495 -8.65 54.12 -40.21
CA SER A 495 -8.93 53.10 -41.22
C SER A 495 -7.87 51.99 -41.28
N GLY A 496 -6.82 52.07 -40.46
CA GLY A 496 -5.73 51.09 -40.41
C GLY A 496 -4.63 51.31 -41.46
N THR A 497 -4.63 52.42 -42.19
CA THR A 497 -3.54 52.75 -43.13
C THR A 497 -2.33 53.27 -42.34
N PRO A 498 -1.11 52.77 -42.60
CA PRO A 498 0.11 53.33 -42.04
C PRO A 498 0.23 54.81 -42.39
N ILE A 499 0.57 55.61 -41.40
CA ILE A 499 0.73 57.06 -41.55
C ILE A 499 2.14 57.52 -41.26
N VAL A 500 2.95 56.72 -40.58
CA VAL A 500 4.39 56.94 -40.39
C VAL A 500 5.13 55.87 -41.21
N ASP A 501 6.26 56.23 -41.80
CA ASP A 501 7.03 55.34 -42.67
C ASP A 501 7.70 54.21 -41.89
N GLY A 502 7.39 52.97 -42.31
CA GLY A 502 8.02 51.74 -41.82
C GLY A 502 7.54 51.27 -40.44
N PRO A 503 7.76 49.99 -40.11
CA PRO A 503 7.61 49.52 -38.75
C PRO A 503 8.74 50.11 -37.90
N LEU A 504 8.36 50.81 -36.85
CA LEU A 504 9.26 51.34 -35.83
C LEU A 504 9.52 50.26 -34.78
N ARG A 505 10.47 50.48 -33.86
CA ARG A 505 10.82 49.52 -32.81
C ARG A 505 10.58 50.12 -31.43
N VAL A 506 9.90 49.39 -30.57
CA VAL A 506 9.79 49.70 -29.14
C VAL A 506 11.15 49.44 -28.52
N ALA A 507 11.65 50.38 -27.73
CA ALA A 507 12.91 50.22 -27.01
C ALA A 507 12.82 49.08 -25.98
N SER A 508 13.98 48.58 -25.54
CA SER A 508 14.05 47.49 -24.56
C SER A 508 13.49 47.86 -23.17
N ASP A 509 13.33 49.16 -22.89
CA ASP A 509 12.66 49.66 -21.69
C ASP A 509 11.13 49.82 -21.87
N GLY A 510 10.60 49.41 -23.03
CA GLY A 510 9.18 49.48 -23.37
C GLY A 510 8.74 50.84 -23.93
N THR A 511 9.64 51.81 -24.11
CA THR A 511 9.27 53.12 -24.64
C THR A 511 9.21 53.15 -26.17
N TRP A 512 8.28 53.93 -26.72
CA TRP A 512 8.21 54.19 -28.16
C TRP A 512 8.09 55.68 -28.44
N THR A 513 8.51 56.11 -29.64
CA THR A 513 8.41 57.51 -30.07
C THR A 513 8.27 57.66 -31.59
N PHE A 514 7.45 58.61 -32.04
CA PHE A 514 7.42 58.98 -33.45
C PHE A 514 7.12 60.47 -33.62
N ASP A 515 7.60 61.03 -34.73
CA ASP A 515 7.35 62.41 -35.12
C ASP A 515 6.33 62.47 -36.26
N ARG A 516 5.43 63.46 -36.21
CA ARG A 516 4.46 63.68 -37.28
C ARG A 516 4.06 65.14 -37.43
N THR A 517 4.06 65.62 -38.68
CA THR A 517 3.40 66.88 -39.04
C THR A 517 1.89 66.71 -39.08
N ILE A 518 1.17 67.51 -38.29
CA ILE A 518 -0.30 67.50 -38.28
C ILE A 518 -0.83 68.49 -39.32
N SER A 519 -1.86 68.13 -40.07
CA SER A 519 -2.50 69.01 -41.05
C SER A 519 -2.88 70.34 -40.40
N TRP A 520 -2.60 71.45 -41.09
CA TRP A 520 -2.69 72.82 -40.57
C TRP A 520 -4.10 73.24 -40.12
N ASP A 521 -5.14 72.56 -40.58
CA ASP A 521 -6.55 72.81 -40.28
C ASP A 521 -7.17 71.76 -39.34
N ALA A 522 -6.38 70.77 -38.88
CA ALA A 522 -6.88 69.70 -38.04
C ALA A 522 -7.34 70.21 -36.67
N LYS A 523 -8.54 69.78 -36.24
CA LYS A 523 -9.07 70.05 -34.90
C LYS A 523 -8.62 69.04 -33.85
N GLN A 524 -8.17 67.88 -34.31
CA GLN A 524 -7.64 66.80 -33.50
C GLN A 524 -6.78 65.90 -34.39
N PHE A 525 -5.91 65.12 -33.78
CA PHE A 525 -5.18 64.04 -34.44
C PHE A 525 -5.62 62.71 -33.85
N GLN A 526 -5.88 61.74 -34.72
CA GLN A 526 -6.38 60.42 -34.36
C GLN A 526 -5.51 59.33 -34.96
N PHE A 527 -5.04 58.39 -34.15
CA PHE A 527 -4.23 57.27 -34.60
C PHE A 527 -4.35 56.07 -33.65
N ARG A 528 -3.91 54.91 -34.13
CA ARG A 528 -3.65 53.72 -33.33
C ARG A 528 -2.20 53.28 -33.51
N ILE A 529 -1.71 52.52 -32.55
CA ILE A 529 -0.47 51.77 -32.66
C ILE A 529 -0.82 50.30 -32.84
N VAL A 530 -0.24 49.67 -33.85
CA VAL A 530 -0.28 48.21 -34.03
C VAL A 530 1.10 47.70 -33.67
N GLN A 531 1.23 46.97 -32.56
CA GLN A 531 2.49 46.36 -32.16
C GLN A 531 2.52 44.89 -32.53
N THR A 532 3.70 44.40 -32.89
CA THR A 532 3.92 43.01 -33.29
C THR A 532 5.22 42.52 -32.67
N LYS A 533 5.19 41.35 -32.03
CA LYS A 533 6.38 40.63 -31.54
C LYS A 533 6.23 39.17 -31.96
N GLY A 534 7.12 38.66 -32.81
CA GLY A 534 6.92 37.38 -33.52
C GLY A 534 5.55 37.35 -34.21
N ASP A 535 4.74 36.31 -33.97
CA ASP A 535 3.43 36.14 -34.63
C ASP A 535 2.26 36.88 -33.97
N GLN A 536 2.46 37.41 -32.77
CA GLN A 536 1.41 38.12 -32.03
C GLN A 536 1.37 39.59 -32.44
N THR A 537 0.18 40.06 -32.76
CA THR A 537 -0.09 41.45 -33.14
C THR A 537 -1.25 41.98 -32.32
N ASP A 538 -0.99 43.05 -31.56
CA ASP A 538 -2.01 43.76 -30.79
C ASP A 538 -2.17 45.19 -31.29
N ARG A 539 -3.40 45.70 -31.19
CA ARG A 539 -3.75 47.05 -31.61
C ARG A 539 -4.23 47.85 -30.40
N SER A 540 -3.66 49.04 -30.23
CA SER A 540 -4.07 49.97 -29.18
C SER A 540 -5.52 50.42 -29.34
N GLU A 541 -6.06 51.05 -28.30
CA GLU A 541 -7.24 51.91 -28.43
C GLU A 541 -6.98 53.07 -29.41
N LEU A 542 -8.05 53.76 -29.81
CA LEU A 542 -7.93 54.96 -30.64
C LEU A 542 -7.46 56.14 -29.79
N PHE A 543 -6.23 56.60 -30.02
CA PHE A 543 -5.76 57.85 -29.44
C PHE A 543 -6.42 59.02 -30.16
N VAL A 544 -7.02 59.93 -29.39
CA VAL A 544 -7.64 61.17 -29.89
C VAL A 544 -7.03 62.34 -29.14
N ILE A 545 -6.22 63.14 -29.83
CA ILE A 545 -5.49 64.25 -29.23
C ILE A 545 -6.00 65.54 -29.85
N ALA A 546 -6.61 66.40 -29.03
CA ALA A 546 -7.12 67.69 -29.48
C ALA A 546 -5.99 68.60 -29.98
N ALA A 547 -6.30 69.43 -30.98
CA ALA A 547 -5.43 70.57 -31.28
C ALA A 547 -5.45 71.53 -30.07
N ASN A 548 -4.29 72.12 -29.74
CA ASN A 548 -4.20 73.11 -28.68
C ASN A 548 -5.11 74.32 -28.95
N ALA A 549 -5.68 74.87 -27.87
CA ALA A 549 -6.41 76.14 -27.94
C ALA A 549 -5.43 77.26 -28.33
N GLY A 550 -5.88 78.22 -29.13
CA GLY A 550 -5.04 79.35 -29.55
C GLY A 550 -4.19 79.10 -30.80
N PHE A 551 -4.53 78.13 -31.66
CA PHE A 551 -3.85 77.94 -32.97
C PHE A 551 -4.86 77.98 -34.13
N ALA A 552 -5.65 79.06 -34.23
CA ALA A 552 -6.48 79.28 -35.41
C ALA A 552 -5.59 79.39 -36.67
N PRO A 553 -6.01 78.85 -37.84
CA PRO A 553 -5.20 78.88 -39.03
C PRO A 553 -4.75 80.30 -39.41
N VAL A 554 -3.45 80.45 -39.67
CA VAL A 554 -2.94 81.70 -40.24
C VAL A 554 -3.31 81.75 -41.72
N THR A 555 -4.16 82.70 -42.08
CA THR A 555 -4.58 82.97 -43.46
C THR A 555 -4.08 84.33 -43.89
N VAL A 556 -3.78 84.50 -45.17
CA VAL A 556 -3.47 85.80 -45.78
C VAL A 556 -4.64 86.20 -46.64
N THR A 557 -5.21 87.39 -46.41
CA THR A 557 -6.37 87.90 -47.16
C THR A 557 -5.95 88.51 -48.49
N ASN A 558 -4.76 89.12 -48.56
CA ASN A 558 -4.22 89.70 -49.78
C ASN A 558 -4.04 88.63 -50.88
N LYS A 559 -4.35 88.99 -52.13
CA LYS A 559 -4.20 88.09 -53.29
C LYS A 559 -3.00 88.45 -54.17
N THR A 560 -2.57 89.71 -54.16
CA THR A 560 -1.48 90.24 -54.98
C THR A 560 -0.72 91.33 -54.22
N VAL A 561 0.44 91.75 -54.73
CA VAL A 561 1.25 92.87 -54.22
C VAL A 561 1.57 93.89 -55.33
N LEU A 562 1.83 95.15 -54.97
CA LEU A 562 2.23 96.23 -55.88
C LEU A 562 3.74 96.52 -55.73
N PRO A 563 4.59 96.11 -56.70
CA PRO A 563 6.03 96.38 -56.63
C PRO A 563 6.38 97.86 -56.80
N GLY A 564 7.31 98.35 -55.99
CA GLY A 564 7.72 99.76 -55.94
C GLY A 564 6.93 100.60 -54.95
N GLU A 565 5.94 100.01 -54.25
CA GLU A 565 5.05 100.70 -53.33
C GLU A 565 5.00 100.00 -51.95
N LEU A 566 4.55 100.76 -50.94
CA LEU A 566 4.23 100.24 -49.62
C LEU A 566 2.94 99.42 -49.70
N ASN A 567 3.01 98.15 -49.31
CA ASN A 567 1.86 97.24 -49.30
C ASN A 567 1.41 96.96 -47.86
N THR A 568 0.10 97.00 -47.60
CA THR A 568 -0.50 96.53 -46.34
C THR A 568 -0.98 95.10 -46.50
N PHE A 569 -0.37 94.18 -45.75
CA PHE A 569 -0.72 92.76 -45.70
C PHE A 569 -1.63 92.50 -44.51
N THR A 570 -2.71 91.77 -44.72
CA THR A 570 -3.72 91.45 -43.72
C THR A 570 -4.08 89.98 -43.77
N GLY A 571 -4.59 89.49 -42.65
CA GLY A 571 -5.08 88.12 -42.58
C GLY A 571 -5.67 87.79 -41.24
N THR A 572 -5.95 86.50 -41.06
CA THR A 572 -6.37 85.96 -39.76
C THR A 572 -5.31 85.03 -39.20
N GLY A 573 -5.30 84.83 -37.90
CA GLY A 573 -4.46 83.88 -37.19
C GLY A 573 -5.00 83.67 -35.79
N PRO A 574 -4.24 83.03 -34.91
CA PRO A 574 -4.71 82.79 -33.56
C PRO A 574 -4.84 84.07 -32.76
N ALA A 575 -6.02 84.30 -32.18
CA ALA A 575 -6.29 85.48 -31.37
C ALA A 575 -5.33 85.54 -30.17
N ASP A 576 -4.90 86.76 -29.83
CA ASP A 576 -4.00 87.07 -28.72
C ASP A 576 -2.59 86.44 -28.82
N ALA A 577 -2.23 85.93 -30.00
CA ALA A 577 -0.89 85.40 -30.27
C ALA A 577 0.09 86.47 -30.72
N GLU A 578 1.39 86.27 -30.50
CA GLU A 578 2.43 87.10 -31.12
C GLU A 578 2.81 86.52 -32.50
N TYR A 579 3.23 87.37 -33.44
CA TYR A 579 3.79 86.98 -34.72
C TYR A 579 5.03 87.80 -35.10
N GLU A 580 5.97 87.14 -35.77
CA GLU A 580 7.08 87.76 -36.50
C GLU A 580 6.94 87.44 -37.98
N VAL A 581 7.13 88.45 -38.84
CA VAL A 581 7.14 88.25 -40.30
C VAL A 581 8.54 87.85 -40.72
N LEU A 582 8.67 86.67 -41.34
CA LEU A 582 9.94 86.11 -41.77
C LEU A 582 10.01 86.02 -43.28
N ASN A 583 11.21 86.15 -43.85
CA ASN A 583 11.44 85.85 -45.26
C ASN A 583 11.41 84.33 -45.51
N ALA A 584 11.59 83.91 -46.76
CA ALA A 584 11.57 82.49 -47.11
C ALA A 584 12.62 81.64 -46.36
N SER A 585 13.78 82.22 -46.04
CA SER A 585 14.87 81.58 -45.28
C SER A 585 14.72 81.67 -43.76
N GLY A 586 13.67 82.30 -43.23
CA GLY A 586 13.37 82.37 -41.79
C GLY A 586 13.98 83.55 -41.05
N SER A 587 14.60 84.51 -41.75
CA SER A 587 15.10 85.76 -41.13
C SER A 587 13.97 86.79 -40.99
N PRO A 588 13.90 87.55 -39.88
CA PRO A 588 12.89 88.59 -39.70
C PRO A 588 12.94 89.65 -40.81
N LEU A 589 11.79 89.89 -41.44
CA LEU A 589 11.59 90.97 -42.40
C LEU A 589 11.30 92.30 -41.71
N LEU A 590 10.66 92.23 -40.54
CA LEU A 590 10.31 93.38 -39.72
C LEU A 590 11.01 93.29 -38.36
N PRO A 591 11.39 94.43 -37.77
CA PRO A 591 11.92 94.45 -36.41
C PRO A 591 10.80 94.14 -35.39
N GLY A 592 11.12 93.25 -34.44
CA GLY A 592 10.26 92.93 -33.29
C GLY A 592 9.09 91.98 -33.58
N LYS A 593 8.43 91.59 -32.49
CA LYS A 593 7.19 90.81 -32.50
C LYS A 593 5.98 91.75 -32.55
N ARG A 594 4.85 91.23 -33.02
CA ARG A 594 3.58 91.95 -33.15
C ARG A 594 2.44 91.08 -32.66
N ASP A 595 1.34 91.68 -32.21
CA ASP A 595 0.19 90.91 -31.73
C ASP A 595 -0.82 90.66 -32.86
N ILE A 596 -1.40 89.47 -32.85
CA ILE A 596 -2.66 89.16 -33.52
C ILE A 596 -3.76 89.57 -32.55
N ASP A 597 -4.69 90.40 -33.00
CA ASP A 597 -5.70 90.96 -32.11
C ASP A 597 -6.63 89.88 -31.53
N SER A 598 -7.43 90.26 -30.53
CA SER A 598 -8.37 89.35 -29.85
C SER A 598 -9.47 88.80 -30.77
N ASN A 599 -9.64 89.33 -31.98
CA ASN A 599 -10.54 88.81 -33.01
C ASN A 599 -9.81 87.92 -34.03
N GLY A 600 -8.52 87.64 -33.79
CA GLY A 600 -7.68 86.82 -34.65
C GLY A 600 -7.23 87.53 -35.92
N LYS A 601 -7.22 88.87 -36.00
CA LYS A 601 -6.74 89.62 -37.17
C LYS A 601 -5.32 90.13 -36.97
N TRP A 602 -4.54 90.07 -38.04
CA TRP A 602 -3.19 90.65 -38.08
C TRP A 602 -3.03 91.54 -39.31
N SER A 603 -2.12 92.51 -39.20
CA SER A 603 -1.74 93.40 -40.30
C SER A 603 -0.29 93.88 -40.18
N PHE A 604 0.43 93.94 -41.31
CA PHE A 604 1.74 94.59 -41.37
C PHE A 604 1.96 95.30 -42.71
N ASP A 605 2.78 96.35 -42.69
CA ASP A 605 3.17 97.08 -43.90
C ASP A 605 4.58 96.71 -44.35
N ARG A 606 4.79 96.59 -45.66
CA ARG A 606 6.11 96.36 -46.24
C ARG A 606 6.23 96.89 -47.66
N ASP A 607 7.33 97.61 -47.92
CA ASP A 607 7.73 97.95 -49.29
C ASP A 607 8.16 96.69 -50.04
N VAL A 608 7.52 96.45 -51.18
CA VAL A 608 7.94 95.41 -52.12
C VAL A 608 8.80 96.08 -53.18
N SER A 609 10.07 95.69 -53.30
CA SER A 609 11.02 96.38 -54.20
C SER A 609 10.53 96.41 -55.65
N LYS A 610 10.81 97.53 -56.35
CA LYS A 610 10.47 97.70 -57.77
C LYS A 610 11.08 96.56 -58.62
N GLY A 611 10.27 95.95 -59.47
CA GLY A 611 10.68 94.86 -60.37
C GLY A 611 10.53 93.44 -59.80
N GLN A 612 10.07 93.27 -58.56
CA GLN A 612 9.76 91.95 -58.01
C GLN A 612 8.51 91.34 -58.66
N LEU A 613 8.54 90.02 -58.94
CA LEU A 613 7.41 89.27 -59.54
C LEU A 613 6.40 88.77 -58.51
N GLY A 614 6.69 88.97 -57.22
CA GLY A 614 5.84 88.60 -56.10
C GLY A 614 6.56 88.82 -54.78
N PHE A 615 5.89 88.48 -53.70
CA PHE A 615 6.43 88.59 -52.35
C PHE A 615 6.11 87.33 -51.55
N SER A 616 7.13 86.77 -50.92
CA SER A 616 7.01 85.55 -50.11
C SER A 616 7.43 85.78 -48.67
N PHE A 617 6.61 85.32 -47.74
CA PHE A 617 6.86 85.44 -46.30
C PHE A 617 6.27 84.28 -45.52
N LYS A 618 6.80 84.04 -44.33
CA LYS A 618 6.26 83.13 -43.32
C LYS A 618 5.96 83.94 -42.06
N PHE A 619 5.22 83.36 -41.14
CA PHE A 619 5.15 83.87 -39.77
C PHE A 619 5.86 82.92 -38.83
N ARG A 620 6.59 83.44 -37.85
CA ARG A 620 6.77 82.73 -36.58
C ARG A 620 5.69 83.23 -35.63
N ILE A 621 4.74 82.38 -35.31
CA ILE A 621 3.65 82.67 -34.38
C ILE A 621 4.04 82.13 -33.01
N THR A 622 3.80 82.87 -31.94
CA THR A 622 4.02 82.45 -30.56
C THR A 622 2.72 82.55 -29.79
N VAL A 623 2.26 81.44 -29.23
CA VAL A 623 1.05 81.33 -28.43
C VAL A 623 1.47 80.72 -27.10
N ASP A 624 1.15 81.40 -25.99
CA ASP A 624 1.47 80.92 -24.64
C ASP A 624 2.93 80.45 -24.48
N GLY A 625 3.87 81.20 -25.07
CA GLY A 625 5.31 80.93 -25.01
C GLY A 625 5.83 79.86 -25.98
N SER A 626 4.94 79.16 -26.71
CA SER A 626 5.32 78.17 -27.72
C SER A 626 5.27 78.77 -29.12
N SER A 627 6.38 78.70 -29.87
CA SER A 627 6.46 79.26 -31.22
C SER A 627 6.38 78.19 -32.31
N TYR A 628 5.67 78.49 -33.39
CA TYR A 628 5.66 77.70 -34.62
C TYR A 628 5.89 78.59 -35.84
N THR A 629 6.49 78.05 -36.90
CA THR A 629 6.66 78.77 -38.16
C THR A 629 5.64 78.26 -39.18
N THR A 630 4.89 79.18 -39.80
CA THR A 630 3.91 78.83 -40.82
C THR A 630 4.59 78.36 -42.11
N LYS A 631 3.80 77.78 -43.01
CA LYS A 631 4.18 77.62 -44.41
C LYS A 631 4.54 78.97 -45.05
N LEU A 632 5.27 78.91 -46.17
CA LEU A 632 5.54 80.08 -47.01
C LEU A 632 4.25 80.53 -47.70
N PHE A 633 3.84 81.77 -47.45
CA PHE A 633 2.85 82.46 -48.25
C PHE A 633 3.57 83.15 -49.40
N THR A 634 3.05 83.01 -50.61
CA THR A 634 3.59 83.67 -51.81
C THR A 634 2.45 84.39 -52.51
N LEU A 635 2.59 85.71 -52.65
CA LEU A 635 1.64 86.57 -53.34
C LEU A 635 2.27 87.07 -54.64
N PRO A 636 1.64 86.84 -55.81
CA PRO A 636 2.16 87.35 -57.07
C PRO A 636 2.07 88.88 -57.16
N ALA A 637 2.94 89.49 -57.96
CA ALA A 637 2.83 90.89 -58.31
C ALA A 637 1.54 91.14 -59.12
N ASN A 638 0.83 92.21 -58.78
CA ASN A 638 -0.30 92.70 -59.56
C ASN A 638 0.25 93.39 -60.81
N THR A 639 0.47 92.62 -61.87
CA THR A 639 0.86 93.16 -63.17
C THR A 639 -0.38 93.76 -63.82
N ARG A 640 -0.55 95.08 -63.69
CA ARG A 640 -1.33 95.83 -64.68
C ARG A 640 -0.46 96.14 -65.88
#